data_AF-A0A250VAE1-F1
#
_entry.id   AF-A0A250VAE1-F1
#
_cell.length_a   1.000
_cell.length_b   1.000
_cell.length_c   1.000
_cell.angle_alpha   90.00
_cell.angle_beta   90.00
_cell.angle_gamma   90.00
#
_symmetry.space_group_name_H-M   'P 1'
#
loop_
_entity.id
_entity.type
_entity.pdbx_description
1 polymer ?
#
loop_
_entity_poly.entity_id
_entity_poly.type
_entity_poly.pdbx_seq_one_letter_code
_entity_poly.pdbx_strand_id
1 'polypeptide(L)'
;MKHLARPRRRTSLLAVAGLAAGLLLVSPQPASAANLVTNPGFETDGTDGMPYCWEKSGWGDNDFTFSTVADSHSGSKAMKVTLTRRVDGDRKALITESASCAPVVTAGKQYDLGLWYRTTTPDAAITLFRHDTTAGWQYWTDLKTLDMAAGWTQASVRTPAVPAGTDRITWGVSVYGTGSATTDDYTMEQVADPIPPATCTATADECANGRWDVLPTQNPVRSMHSVVLNNGKVLLIAGSGNSEENFDAGTFTSAVYDPVKGTYKVIPTPKDMFCSGHVQLADGRVLVMSGNKAFPVAGGHGYEGYKDSYIFDPVTETYSRTNDLNDGHWYPSATELGNGDVISFGGLREDSTGSVTAERWSAAQQQWLPFTQVNQTWSYWGLYPSMILMQDGRLFYSGSHVFGNGTPGTGSAIYDYDANTVTAIPGLQDKDERDQSASVLLPPAQDQKVLTLGGGNIDSNPEANRLTDIIDLKAANPAYTVGPQIPQGTVDLGNGKVAETGNQGKMYVSAVLLPDGKVLETGGGLHNRANPVFEASMFDPATSTFDPVAADPEARGYHSSAFLLPDGRVMATGDNPGNGTWNHNVSIYTPPYLLKGTRPTITSVIDNEWVYGDTQRITVDRPIVKAELIRPAAVTHSSDPNQRFVDLPLSVDGNNVDLNVTSNPDMAPPGWYMLFAVDANGVPSVAKWVHLQGPAALATDTASAHVHSFADSLEGTVTKGGKKRTSQKVSTTISGCDRHYGTINVCVPTVFPDGVKKTTASRCAWLKTNDYGRLKVNGKDDPLGLDPDGDGLACGAKDLKRR
;
A
#
# COMPACT_ATOMS: atom_id res chain seq x y z
N MET A 1 68.94 -28.04 -7.39
CA MET A 1 68.91 -28.77 -6.11
C MET A 1 67.44 -29.00 -5.76
N LYS A 2 67.03 -30.28 -5.84
CA LYS A 2 65.88 -31.02 -5.25
C LYS A 2 64.46 -30.39 -5.39
N HIS A 3 63.66 -30.72 -6.41
CA HIS A 3 62.85 -31.95 -6.69
C HIS A 3 61.54 -31.99 -5.86
N LEU A 4 60.33 -32.32 -6.33
CA LEU A 4 59.86 -33.30 -7.34
C LEU A 4 58.54 -32.79 -8.00
N ALA A 5 58.37 -32.76 -9.32
CA ALA A 5 58.09 -33.86 -10.27
C ALA A 5 56.69 -34.50 -10.15
N ARG A 6 55.75 -34.01 -10.99
CA ARG A 6 54.52 -34.71 -11.43
C ARG A 6 54.88 -35.87 -12.37
N PRO A 7 54.06 -36.94 -12.39
CA PRO A 7 53.55 -37.41 -13.69
C PRO A 7 52.07 -37.83 -13.70
N ARG A 8 51.53 -37.80 -14.93
CA ARG A 8 50.20 -38.17 -15.42
C ARG A 8 49.89 -39.67 -15.26
N ARG A 9 48.62 -40.07 -15.12
CA ARG A 9 47.73 -40.52 -16.23
C ARG A 9 46.39 -41.15 -15.79
N ARG A 10 45.35 -40.74 -16.54
CA ARG A 10 44.20 -41.50 -17.13
C ARG A 10 43.13 -42.12 -16.24
N THR A 11 41.89 -41.67 -16.46
CA THR A 11 40.69 -42.39 -17.00
C THR A 11 39.50 -41.42 -16.98
N SER A 12 38.38 -41.48 -17.70
CA SER A 12 37.90 -41.99 -19.00
C SER A 12 36.39 -41.66 -19.02
N LEU A 13 35.82 -41.32 -20.19
CA LEU A 13 34.38 -41.33 -20.58
C LEU A 13 33.40 -40.35 -19.87
N LEU A 14 32.82 -39.33 -20.52
CA LEU A 14 31.75 -39.25 -21.56
C LEU A 14 30.33 -39.69 -21.14
N ALA A 15 29.49 -38.66 -20.97
CA ALA A 15 28.06 -38.49 -21.30
C ALA A 15 26.97 -39.35 -20.62
N VAL A 16 26.08 -38.65 -19.89
CA VAL A 16 24.63 -38.95 -19.84
C VAL A 16 23.85 -37.64 -19.91
N ALA A 17 22.85 -37.62 -20.79
CA ALA A 17 21.86 -36.56 -20.98
C ALA A 17 20.58 -36.83 -20.16
N GLY A 18 19.78 -35.77 -19.93
CA GLY A 18 18.43 -35.83 -19.35
C GLY A 18 18.37 -35.21 -17.95
N LEU A 19 17.39 -34.41 -17.53
CA LEU A 19 16.07 -34.10 -18.05
C LEU A 19 15.65 -32.72 -17.53
N ALA A 20 14.92 -31.98 -18.36
CA ALA A 20 14.08 -30.87 -17.94
C ALA A 20 12.89 -31.42 -17.12
N ALA A 21 12.60 -30.81 -15.97
CA ALA A 21 11.31 -30.90 -15.30
C ALA A 21 11.05 -29.56 -14.60
N GLY A 22 9.96 -28.90 -15.00
CA GLY A 22 9.58 -27.57 -14.57
C GLY A 22 9.20 -27.54 -13.09
N LEU A 23 9.71 -26.53 -12.38
CA LEU A 23 9.13 -26.10 -11.12
C LEU A 23 7.83 -25.34 -11.45
N LEU A 24 6.70 -25.96 -11.13
CA LEU A 24 5.41 -25.31 -11.07
C LEU A 24 5.46 -24.23 -9.98
N LEU A 25 5.19 -22.99 -10.40
CA LEU A 25 4.94 -21.84 -9.54
C LEU A 25 3.66 -22.11 -8.73
N VAL A 26 3.79 -22.28 -7.42
CA VAL A 26 2.66 -22.31 -6.49
C VAL A 26 2.44 -20.88 -6.01
N SER A 27 1.28 -20.32 -6.31
CA SER A 27 0.79 -19.05 -5.77
C SER A 27 0.77 -19.10 -4.24
N PRO A 28 1.18 -18.05 -3.51
CA PRO A 28 1.06 -18.04 -2.05
C PRO A 28 -0.43 -17.97 -1.69
N GLN A 29 -1.00 -19.10 -1.27
CA GLN A 29 -2.28 -19.14 -0.56
C GLN A 29 -2.12 -18.48 0.81
N PRO A 30 -3.17 -17.86 1.37
CA PRO A 30 -3.20 -17.52 2.79
C PRO A 30 -2.89 -18.80 3.58
N ALA A 31 -2.20 -18.68 4.73
CA ALA A 31 -1.81 -19.82 5.56
C ALA A 31 -3.02 -20.75 5.79
N SER A 32 -3.12 -21.81 4.99
CA SER A 32 -4.21 -22.78 5.07
C SER A 32 -4.07 -23.45 6.42
N ALA A 33 -5.17 -23.51 7.18
CA ALA A 33 -5.22 -24.30 8.38
C ALA A 33 -4.74 -25.72 8.03
N ALA A 34 -3.91 -26.33 8.86
CA ALA A 34 -3.35 -27.64 8.57
C ALA A 34 -4.47 -28.63 8.18
N ASN A 35 -4.38 -29.16 6.95
CA ASN A 35 -5.35 -30.11 6.44
C ASN A 35 -5.50 -31.29 7.41
N LEU A 36 -6.72 -31.53 7.89
CA LEU A 36 -6.98 -32.55 8.90
C LEU A 36 -6.98 -33.97 8.32
N VAL A 37 -6.99 -34.13 6.99
CA VAL A 37 -6.98 -35.43 6.33
C VAL A 37 -5.56 -36.00 6.28
N THR A 38 -5.39 -37.22 6.78
CA THR A 38 -4.13 -37.97 6.65
C THR A 38 -4.05 -38.66 5.29
N ASN A 39 -2.88 -38.59 4.65
CA ASN A 39 -2.62 -39.17 3.32
C ASN A 39 -3.65 -38.75 2.24
N PRO A 40 -3.89 -37.45 2.05
CA PRO A 40 -5.00 -36.93 1.26
C PRO A 40 -4.93 -37.23 -0.25
N GLY A 41 -3.72 -37.43 -0.78
CA GLY A 41 -3.46 -37.83 -2.17
C GLY A 41 -3.06 -39.30 -2.31
N PHE A 42 -3.35 -40.15 -1.33
CA PHE A 42 -3.16 -41.62 -1.42
C PHE A 42 -1.71 -42.12 -1.65
N GLU A 43 -0.70 -41.26 -1.52
CA GLU A 43 0.69 -41.56 -1.86
C GLU A 43 1.31 -42.67 -1.01
N THR A 44 0.92 -42.74 0.27
CA THR A 44 1.44 -43.74 1.21
C THR A 44 0.63 -45.04 1.12
N ASP A 45 1.29 -46.16 0.87
CA ASP A 45 0.65 -47.48 0.83
C ASP A 45 0.22 -47.93 2.23
N GLY A 46 -0.96 -48.57 2.31
CA GLY A 46 -1.52 -49.12 3.53
C GLY A 46 -1.66 -50.65 3.45
N THR A 47 -2.70 -51.18 4.08
CA THR A 47 -3.01 -52.61 4.11
C THR A 47 -4.17 -52.95 3.18
N ASP A 48 -4.35 -54.23 2.87
CA ASP A 48 -5.49 -54.76 2.07
C ASP A 48 -5.69 -54.09 0.70
N GLY A 49 -4.60 -53.63 0.09
CA GLY A 49 -4.60 -52.96 -1.21
C GLY A 49 -5.26 -51.58 -1.17
N MET A 50 -5.31 -50.95 0.00
CA MET A 50 -5.70 -49.55 0.17
C MET A 50 -4.52 -48.69 0.62
N PRO A 51 -4.52 -47.39 0.31
CA PRO A 51 -3.60 -46.42 0.88
C PRO A 51 -3.70 -46.32 2.41
N TYR A 52 -2.62 -45.89 3.06
CA TYR A 52 -2.60 -45.68 4.51
C TYR A 52 -3.69 -44.70 4.93
N CYS A 53 -4.44 -45.03 5.99
CA CYS A 53 -5.62 -44.31 6.47
C CYS A 53 -6.83 -44.25 5.53
N TRP A 54 -6.90 -45.16 4.55
CA TRP A 54 -8.06 -45.35 3.70
C TRP A 54 -8.56 -46.79 3.74
N GLU A 55 -9.87 -46.98 3.67
CA GLU A 55 -10.50 -48.29 3.72
C GLU A 55 -11.59 -48.46 2.67
N LYS A 56 -11.87 -49.72 2.33
CA LYS A 56 -12.98 -50.10 1.46
C LYS A 56 -14.23 -50.21 2.33
N SER A 57 -15.28 -49.48 1.96
CA SER A 57 -16.57 -49.52 2.67
C SER A 57 -17.72 -49.60 1.66
N GLY A 58 -18.90 -50.02 2.15
CA GLY A 58 -20.11 -50.18 1.34
C GLY A 58 -20.90 -51.44 1.66
N TRP A 59 -22.13 -51.51 1.16
CA TRP A 59 -23.08 -52.60 1.41
C TRP A 59 -23.89 -52.92 0.15
N GLY A 60 -24.64 -54.03 0.14
CA GLY A 60 -25.47 -54.44 -0.99
C GLY A 60 -24.78 -55.33 -2.03
N ASP A 61 -25.59 -55.92 -2.92
CA ASP A 61 -25.16 -56.84 -3.99
C ASP A 61 -24.73 -56.08 -5.26
N ASN A 62 -23.40 -55.98 -5.44
CA ASN A 62 -22.76 -55.22 -6.50
C ASN A 62 -21.55 -55.99 -7.05
N ASP A 63 -21.24 -55.78 -8.32
CA ASP A 63 -19.94 -56.13 -8.90
C ASP A 63 -19.08 -54.85 -8.95
N PHE A 64 -17.95 -54.85 -8.25
CA PHE A 64 -17.18 -53.64 -8.01
C PHE A 64 -15.68 -53.87 -7.90
N THR A 65 -14.92 -52.79 -8.10
CA THR A 65 -13.47 -52.77 -7.91
C THR A 65 -13.03 -51.49 -7.20
N PHE A 66 -11.96 -51.63 -6.42
CA PHE A 66 -11.20 -50.53 -5.83
C PHE A 66 -9.76 -50.63 -6.36
N SER A 67 -9.22 -49.53 -6.85
CA SER A 67 -7.86 -49.50 -7.38
C SER A 67 -7.23 -48.13 -7.18
N THR A 68 -5.96 -48.10 -6.81
CA THR A 68 -5.11 -46.93 -6.98
C THR A 68 -4.65 -46.85 -8.44
N VAL A 69 -4.75 -45.66 -9.05
CA VAL A 69 -4.38 -45.41 -10.45
C VAL A 69 -3.31 -44.32 -10.54
N ALA A 70 -2.46 -44.40 -11.56
CA ALA A 70 -1.38 -43.43 -11.80
C ALA A 70 -1.85 -42.12 -12.47
N ASP A 71 -3.07 -42.12 -13.00
CA ASP A 71 -3.71 -40.94 -13.56
C ASP A 71 -4.38 -40.16 -12.42
N SER A 72 -3.58 -39.27 -11.80
CA SER A 72 -3.91 -38.46 -10.62
C SER A 72 -4.02 -36.97 -10.98
N HIS A 73 -4.57 -36.16 -10.07
CA HIS A 73 -4.61 -34.70 -10.23
C HIS A 73 -3.27 -34.10 -9.79
N SER A 74 -2.79 -34.55 -8.63
CA SER A 74 -1.45 -34.26 -8.13
C SER A 74 -0.76 -35.55 -7.71
N GLY A 75 0.54 -35.49 -7.38
CA GLY A 75 1.27 -36.67 -6.93
C GLY A 75 1.36 -37.78 -7.99
N SER A 76 1.29 -39.03 -7.54
CA SER A 76 1.45 -40.23 -8.35
C SER A 76 0.31 -41.24 -8.24
N LYS A 77 -0.65 -41.02 -7.32
CA LYS A 77 -1.75 -41.94 -7.07
C LYS A 77 -3.08 -41.19 -6.94
N ALA A 78 -4.14 -41.78 -7.49
CA ALA A 78 -5.52 -41.41 -7.19
C ALA A 78 -6.35 -42.67 -6.88
N MET A 79 -7.44 -42.52 -6.14
CA MET A 79 -8.31 -43.63 -5.77
C MET A 79 -9.47 -43.76 -6.76
N LYS A 80 -9.65 -44.95 -7.34
CA LYS A 80 -10.77 -45.26 -8.23
C LYS A 80 -11.67 -46.34 -7.64
N VAL A 81 -12.97 -46.03 -7.55
CA VAL A 81 -14.04 -46.95 -7.19
C VAL A 81 -14.93 -47.16 -8.41
N THR A 82 -15.15 -48.40 -8.81
CA THR A 82 -15.97 -48.74 -9.99
C THR A 82 -17.04 -49.74 -9.61
N LEU A 83 -18.27 -49.54 -10.08
CA LEU A 83 -19.37 -50.51 -10.06
C LEU A 83 -19.72 -50.86 -11.50
N THR A 84 -19.67 -52.15 -11.84
CA THR A 84 -20.06 -52.66 -13.18
C THR A 84 -21.47 -53.25 -13.19
N ARG A 85 -21.98 -53.66 -12.03
CA ARG A 85 -23.36 -54.09 -11.80
C ARG A 85 -23.81 -53.61 -10.42
N ARG A 86 -25.05 -53.13 -10.34
CA ARG A 86 -25.67 -52.76 -9.07
C ARG A 86 -27.09 -53.30 -8.94
N VAL A 87 -27.40 -53.90 -7.79
CA VAL A 87 -28.77 -54.18 -7.35
C VAL A 87 -29.19 -53.17 -6.28
N ASP A 88 -28.42 -53.07 -5.20
CA ASP A 88 -28.65 -52.15 -4.09
C ASP A 88 -27.35 -51.70 -3.39
N GLY A 89 -27.48 -50.78 -2.45
CA GLY A 89 -26.35 -50.26 -1.69
C GLY A 89 -25.35 -49.45 -2.51
N ASP A 90 -24.07 -49.49 -2.11
CA ASP A 90 -23.02 -48.59 -2.61
C ASP A 90 -21.61 -49.15 -2.41
N ARG A 91 -20.60 -48.48 -2.99
CA ARG A 91 -19.19 -48.66 -2.61
C ARG A 91 -18.50 -47.31 -2.45
N LYS A 92 -17.62 -47.21 -1.46
CA LYS A 92 -16.92 -45.97 -1.12
C LYS A 92 -15.51 -46.26 -0.62
N ALA A 93 -14.57 -45.41 -1.01
CA ALA A 93 -13.28 -45.32 -0.36
C ALA A 93 -13.39 -44.25 0.72
N LEU A 94 -13.17 -44.63 1.97
CA LEU A 94 -13.43 -43.81 3.14
C LEU A 94 -12.14 -43.63 3.94
N ILE A 95 -11.99 -42.53 4.67
CA ILE A 95 -10.94 -42.42 5.68
C ILE A 95 -11.17 -43.52 6.73
N THR A 96 -10.12 -44.25 7.11
CA THR A 96 -10.24 -45.39 8.03
C THR A 96 -10.90 -44.98 9.35
N GLU A 97 -11.90 -45.73 9.78
CA GLU A 97 -12.72 -45.53 10.99
C GLU A 97 -11.93 -45.82 12.29
N SER A 98 -10.83 -45.10 12.51
CA SER A 98 -9.89 -45.30 13.62
C SER A 98 -9.42 -44.00 14.25
N ALA A 99 -8.97 -44.08 15.50
CA ALA A 99 -8.45 -42.92 16.22
C ALA A 99 -7.17 -42.31 15.61
N SER A 100 -6.41 -43.09 14.84
CA SER A 100 -5.18 -42.63 14.17
C SER A 100 -5.42 -41.95 12.83
N CYS A 101 -6.57 -42.18 12.19
CA CYS A 101 -6.83 -41.74 10.82
C CYS A 101 -8.00 -40.77 10.71
N ALA A 102 -9.08 -41.02 11.46
CA ALA A 102 -10.27 -40.20 11.38
C ALA A 102 -10.06 -38.84 12.08
N PRO A 103 -10.30 -37.71 11.38
CA PRO A 103 -10.17 -36.37 11.96
C PRO A 103 -10.95 -36.19 13.26
N VAL A 104 -10.32 -35.56 14.25
CA VAL A 104 -10.98 -35.12 15.48
C VAL A 104 -11.84 -33.90 15.18
N VAL A 105 -13.07 -33.88 15.70
CA VAL A 105 -14.00 -32.77 15.52
C VAL A 105 -14.56 -32.27 16.85
N THR A 106 -15.02 -31.02 16.85
CA THR A 106 -15.63 -30.38 18.02
C THR A 106 -17.13 -30.20 17.81
N ALA A 107 -17.94 -30.63 18.78
CA ALA A 107 -19.38 -30.41 18.77
C ALA A 107 -19.75 -28.92 18.58
N GLY A 108 -20.74 -28.65 17.74
CA GLY A 108 -21.19 -27.31 17.37
C GLY A 108 -20.37 -26.62 16.26
N LYS A 109 -19.19 -27.14 15.89
CA LYS A 109 -18.39 -26.59 14.77
C LYS A 109 -18.84 -27.16 13.44
N GLN A 110 -18.43 -26.51 12.35
CA GLN A 110 -18.58 -26.99 10.98
C GLN A 110 -17.19 -27.16 10.36
N TYR A 111 -17.10 -27.95 9.30
CA TYR A 111 -15.86 -28.20 8.58
C TYR A 111 -16.11 -28.05 7.07
N ASP A 112 -15.17 -27.46 6.36
CA ASP A 112 -15.18 -27.42 4.89
C ASP A 112 -14.40 -28.63 4.38
N LEU A 113 -15.08 -29.46 3.58
CA LEU A 113 -14.51 -30.65 2.94
C LEU A 113 -14.25 -30.34 1.48
N GLY A 114 -13.10 -30.75 0.95
CA GLY A 114 -12.72 -30.57 -0.44
C GLY A 114 -12.06 -31.80 -1.05
N LEU A 115 -12.22 -32.01 -2.34
CA LEU A 115 -11.47 -33.01 -3.10
C LEU A 115 -11.41 -32.64 -4.59
N TRP A 116 -10.48 -33.27 -5.31
CA TRP A 116 -10.51 -33.33 -6.77
C TRP A 116 -11.12 -34.65 -7.24
N TYR A 117 -11.92 -34.62 -8.30
CA TYR A 117 -12.60 -35.81 -8.78
C TYR A 117 -12.84 -35.84 -10.29
N ARG A 118 -13.08 -37.06 -10.79
CA ARG A 118 -13.67 -37.40 -12.08
C ARG A 118 -14.73 -38.47 -11.86
N THR A 119 -15.86 -38.40 -12.54
CA THR A 119 -16.90 -39.43 -12.42
C THR A 119 -17.62 -39.69 -13.73
N THR A 120 -17.88 -40.96 -14.00
CA THR A 120 -18.65 -41.44 -15.17
C THR A 120 -20.10 -41.78 -14.84
N THR A 121 -20.50 -41.60 -13.59
CA THR A 121 -21.87 -41.81 -13.12
C THR A 121 -22.37 -40.55 -12.41
N PRO A 122 -23.64 -40.16 -12.60
CA PRO A 122 -24.26 -39.07 -11.83
C PRO A 122 -24.58 -39.49 -10.38
N ASP A 123 -24.47 -40.79 -10.07
CA ASP A 123 -24.83 -41.37 -8.80
C ASP A 123 -23.60 -41.47 -7.88
N ALA A 124 -22.84 -40.38 -7.75
CA ALA A 124 -21.70 -40.29 -6.83
C ALA A 124 -21.90 -39.12 -5.86
N ALA A 125 -21.65 -39.31 -4.56
CA ALA A 125 -21.78 -38.23 -3.58
C ALA A 125 -20.67 -38.25 -2.52
N ILE A 126 -20.38 -37.07 -1.97
CA ILE A 126 -19.57 -36.92 -0.76
C ILE A 126 -20.43 -37.36 0.43
N THR A 127 -20.01 -38.45 1.07
CA THR A 127 -20.75 -39.07 2.18
C THR A 127 -19.99 -38.94 3.48
N LEU A 128 -20.72 -38.58 4.53
CA LEU A 128 -20.19 -38.28 5.85
C LEU A 128 -20.70 -39.26 6.89
N PHE A 129 -19.79 -39.75 7.73
CA PHE A 129 -20.06 -40.55 8.91
C PHE A 129 -19.48 -39.87 10.14
N ARG A 130 -20.07 -40.15 11.29
CA ARG A 130 -19.64 -39.60 12.59
C ARG A 130 -19.41 -40.73 13.58
N HIS A 131 -18.43 -40.56 14.46
CA HIS A 131 -18.25 -41.41 15.61
C HIS A 131 -19.00 -40.78 16.79
N ASP A 132 -20.10 -41.41 17.17
CA ASP A 132 -20.83 -41.09 18.39
C ASP A 132 -20.12 -41.78 19.56
N THR A 133 -19.71 -41.01 20.55
CA THR A 133 -18.95 -41.51 21.72
C THR A 133 -19.70 -42.58 22.53
N THR A 134 -21.02 -42.70 22.36
CA THR A 134 -21.83 -43.76 22.98
C THR A 134 -22.19 -44.87 21.99
N ALA A 135 -22.56 -44.50 20.76
CA ALA A 135 -23.14 -45.43 19.79
C ALA A 135 -22.17 -45.92 18.69
N GLY A 136 -20.91 -45.47 18.70
CA GLY A 136 -19.89 -45.83 17.72
C GLY A 136 -20.06 -45.12 16.38
N TRP A 137 -19.48 -45.69 15.32
CA TRP A 137 -19.55 -45.14 13.95
C TRP A 137 -20.95 -45.26 13.36
N GLN A 138 -21.45 -44.16 12.80
CA GLN A 138 -22.79 -44.07 12.22
C GLN A 138 -22.76 -43.26 10.93
N TYR A 139 -23.56 -43.67 9.96
CA TYR A 139 -23.90 -42.81 8.83
C TYR A 139 -24.51 -41.51 9.35
N TRP A 140 -24.03 -40.39 8.83
CA TRP A 140 -24.52 -39.08 9.20
C TRP A 140 -25.35 -38.47 8.08
N THR A 141 -24.75 -38.22 6.91
CA THR A 141 -25.47 -37.63 5.77
C THR A 141 -24.66 -37.70 4.47
N ASP A 142 -25.34 -37.55 3.33
CA ASP A 142 -24.73 -37.18 2.05
C ASP A 142 -24.72 -35.66 1.93
N LEU A 143 -23.55 -35.08 1.70
CA LEU A 143 -23.36 -33.63 1.70
C LEU A 143 -23.56 -33.01 0.33
N LYS A 144 -23.08 -33.68 -0.72
CA LYS A 144 -23.07 -33.14 -2.08
C LYS A 144 -22.98 -34.26 -3.11
N THR A 145 -23.95 -34.32 -4.02
CA THR A 145 -23.85 -35.12 -5.25
C THR A 145 -22.82 -34.49 -6.19
N LEU A 146 -21.99 -35.32 -6.80
CA LEU A 146 -20.94 -34.91 -7.73
C LEU A 146 -21.47 -34.94 -9.17
N ASP A 147 -21.33 -33.82 -9.86
CA ASP A 147 -21.68 -33.74 -11.28
C ASP A 147 -20.73 -34.58 -12.13
N MET A 148 -21.22 -35.21 -13.19
CA MET A 148 -20.40 -35.97 -14.12
C MET A 148 -19.28 -35.11 -14.72
N ALA A 149 -18.04 -35.59 -14.59
CA ALA A 149 -16.85 -34.85 -14.98
C ALA A 149 -15.83 -35.77 -15.63
N ALA A 150 -15.48 -35.48 -16.89
CA ALA A 150 -14.47 -36.21 -17.64
C ALA A 150 -13.04 -35.73 -17.33
N GLY A 151 -12.86 -34.44 -17.02
CA GLY A 151 -11.61 -33.85 -16.53
C GLY A 151 -11.63 -33.66 -15.01
N TRP A 152 -10.45 -33.47 -14.42
CA TRP A 152 -10.34 -33.20 -12.98
C TRP A 152 -11.09 -31.93 -12.60
N THR A 153 -12.05 -32.07 -11.69
CA THR A 153 -12.89 -31.00 -11.18
C THR A 153 -12.79 -30.95 -9.67
N GLN A 154 -12.73 -29.75 -9.10
CA GLN A 154 -12.74 -29.58 -7.65
C GLN A 154 -14.19 -29.57 -7.12
N ALA A 155 -14.43 -30.32 -6.05
CA ALA A 155 -15.66 -30.21 -5.25
C ALA A 155 -15.31 -29.75 -3.84
N SER A 156 -16.10 -28.80 -3.32
CA SER A 156 -16.10 -28.43 -1.91
C SER A 156 -17.53 -28.41 -1.36
N VAL A 157 -17.68 -28.77 -0.09
CA VAL A 157 -18.94 -28.74 0.67
C VAL A 157 -18.70 -28.56 2.17
N ARG A 158 -19.56 -27.79 2.82
CA ARG A 158 -19.55 -27.56 4.27
C ARG A 158 -20.39 -28.61 5.00
N THR A 159 -19.86 -29.15 6.10
CA THR A 159 -20.63 -30.05 6.97
C THR A 159 -21.74 -29.29 7.71
N PRO A 160 -22.84 -29.96 8.11
CA PRO A 160 -23.69 -29.47 9.20
C PRO A 160 -22.88 -29.27 10.49
N ALA A 161 -23.46 -28.53 11.45
CA ALA A 161 -22.87 -28.41 12.77
C ALA A 161 -22.71 -29.81 13.41
N VAL A 162 -21.52 -30.11 13.93
CA VAL A 162 -21.20 -31.40 14.54
C VAL A 162 -22.13 -31.64 15.74
N PRO A 163 -22.89 -32.74 15.80
CA PRO A 163 -23.83 -32.97 16.88
C PRO A 163 -23.10 -33.23 18.20
N ALA A 164 -23.74 -32.90 19.31
CA ALA A 164 -23.24 -33.24 20.63
C ALA A 164 -22.93 -34.75 20.76
N GLY A 165 -21.87 -35.08 21.49
CA GLY A 165 -21.42 -36.47 21.66
C GLY A 165 -20.60 -37.04 20.50
N THR A 166 -20.30 -36.24 19.47
CA THR A 166 -19.43 -36.62 18.35
C THR A 166 -17.99 -36.17 18.61
N ASP A 167 -17.02 -37.06 18.51
CA ASP A 167 -15.59 -36.76 18.68
C ASP A 167 -14.77 -36.88 17.38
N ARG A 168 -15.26 -37.64 16.40
CA ARG A 168 -14.59 -37.82 15.09
C ARG A 168 -15.58 -37.89 13.94
N ILE A 169 -15.09 -37.57 12.75
CA ILE A 169 -15.82 -37.81 11.50
C ILE A 169 -14.92 -38.57 10.53
N THR A 170 -15.55 -39.31 9.62
CA THR A 170 -14.90 -39.88 8.45
C THR A 170 -15.78 -39.62 7.24
N TRP A 171 -15.15 -39.51 6.07
CA TRP A 171 -15.87 -39.21 4.85
C TRP A 171 -15.12 -39.72 3.63
N GLY A 172 -15.84 -39.76 2.51
CA GLY A 172 -15.33 -40.24 1.24
C GLY A 172 -16.34 -40.00 0.12
N VAL A 173 -16.07 -40.56 -1.05
CA VAL A 173 -17.03 -40.55 -2.16
C VAL A 173 -17.69 -41.91 -2.27
N SER A 174 -19.02 -41.91 -2.15
CA SER A 174 -19.86 -43.08 -2.37
C SER A 174 -20.33 -43.13 -3.81
N VAL A 175 -20.25 -44.31 -4.41
CA VAL A 175 -20.73 -44.62 -5.76
C VAL A 175 -21.98 -45.49 -5.64
N TYR A 176 -23.11 -44.94 -6.04
CA TYR A 176 -24.46 -45.48 -5.95
C TYR A 176 -25.01 -45.98 -7.30
N GLY A 177 -24.26 -45.86 -8.40
CA GLY A 177 -24.70 -46.25 -9.73
C GLY A 177 -23.59 -46.94 -10.53
N THR A 178 -23.99 -47.63 -11.60
CA THR A 178 -23.04 -48.25 -12.52
C THR A 178 -22.16 -47.17 -13.15
N GLY A 179 -20.85 -47.32 -13.07
CA GLY A 179 -19.86 -46.32 -13.44
C GLY A 179 -18.70 -46.27 -12.45
N SER A 180 -17.93 -45.19 -12.46
CA SER A 180 -16.78 -45.04 -11.56
C SER A 180 -16.58 -43.60 -11.10
N ALA A 181 -16.10 -43.43 -9.88
CA ALA A 181 -15.53 -42.19 -9.38
C ALA A 181 -14.02 -42.38 -9.16
N THR A 182 -13.22 -41.43 -9.64
CA THR A 182 -11.78 -41.33 -9.35
C THR A 182 -11.54 -40.05 -8.58
N THR A 183 -10.92 -40.12 -7.42
CA THR A 183 -10.77 -39.01 -6.48
C THR A 183 -9.33 -38.84 -6.04
N ASP A 184 -8.98 -37.60 -5.66
CA ASP A 184 -7.63 -37.19 -5.26
C ASP A 184 -7.67 -35.94 -4.37
N ASP A 185 -6.54 -35.63 -3.73
CA ASP A 185 -6.28 -34.37 -3.00
C ASP A 185 -7.38 -33.93 -2.02
N TYR A 186 -7.69 -34.80 -1.04
CA TYR A 186 -8.72 -34.53 -0.04
C TYR A 186 -8.28 -33.43 0.95
N THR A 187 -9.17 -32.49 1.26
CA THR A 187 -8.97 -31.43 2.25
C THR A 187 -10.09 -31.41 3.28
N MET A 188 -9.74 -31.13 4.52
CA MET A 188 -10.70 -30.88 5.59
C MET A 188 -10.15 -29.81 6.53
N GLU A 189 -10.90 -28.72 6.68
CA GLU A 189 -10.53 -27.59 7.55
C GLU A 189 -11.71 -27.22 8.45
N GLN A 190 -11.44 -26.81 9.69
CA GLN A 190 -12.49 -26.32 10.58
C GLN A 190 -12.95 -24.93 10.14
N VAL A 191 -14.27 -24.73 10.02
CA VAL A 191 -14.86 -23.41 9.79
C VAL A 191 -14.62 -22.55 11.03
N ALA A 192 -14.06 -21.36 10.85
CA ALA A 192 -13.84 -20.40 11.92
C ALA A 192 -15.18 -20.05 12.61
N ASP A 193 -15.14 -19.92 13.93
CA ASP A 193 -16.33 -19.52 14.69
C ASP A 193 -16.84 -18.15 14.26
N PRO A 194 -18.17 -17.93 14.22
CA PRO A 194 -18.71 -16.60 14.05
C PRO A 194 -18.25 -15.75 15.24
N ILE A 195 -17.50 -14.71 14.91
CA ILE A 195 -16.96 -13.78 15.89
C ILE A 195 -18.15 -13.02 16.48
N PRO A 196 -18.35 -13.02 17.80
CA PRO A 196 -19.40 -12.22 18.42
C PRO A 196 -19.21 -10.76 17.97
N PRO A 197 -20.27 -10.11 17.45
CA PRO A 197 -20.13 -8.74 16.95
C PRO A 197 -19.58 -7.86 18.05
N ALA A 198 -18.51 -7.14 17.73
CA ALA A 198 -17.90 -6.19 18.64
C ALA A 198 -18.96 -5.21 19.17
N THR A 199 -19.00 -5.03 20.50
CA THR A 199 -19.97 -4.11 21.10
C THR A 199 -19.48 -2.68 20.92
N CYS A 200 -20.25 -1.90 20.17
CA CYS A 200 -20.04 -0.47 19.98
C CYS A 200 -20.03 0.28 21.32
N THR A 201 -19.02 1.13 21.55
CA THR A 201 -18.88 1.94 22.78
C THR A 201 -19.23 3.42 22.59
N ALA A 202 -19.76 3.78 21.42
CA ALA A 202 -20.07 5.16 21.01
C ALA A 202 -21.50 5.26 20.47
N THR A 203 -21.86 6.38 19.83
CA THR A 203 -23.15 6.47 19.12
C THR A 203 -23.15 5.56 17.88
N ALA A 204 -24.35 5.24 17.36
CA ALA A 204 -24.48 4.39 16.18
C ALA A 204 -23.74 4.96 14.96
N ASP A 205 -23.84 6.29 14.75
CA ASP A 205 -23.17 6.99 13.66
C ASP A 205 -21.65 6.94 13.81
N GLU A 206 -21.13 7.17 15.01
CA GLU A 206 -19.68 7.07 15.27
C GLU A 206 -19.18 5.65 15.08
N CYS A 207 -19.94 4.64 15.49
CA CYS A 207 -19.52 3.25 15.30
C CYS A 207 -19.57 2.79 13.85
N ALA A 208 -20.39 3.42 12.99
CA ALA A 208 -20.37 3.18 11.56
C ALA A 208 -19.22 3.93 10.88
N ASN A 209 -19.01 5.20 11.25
CA ASN A 209 -18.25 6.16 10.43
C ASN A 209 -16.98 6.69 11.12
N GLY A 210 -16.71 6.31 12.37
CA GLY A 210 -15.70 6.93 13.20
C GLY A 210 -16.09 8.35 13.60
N ARG A 211 -15.14 9.11 14.14
CA ARG A 211 -15.33 10.53 14.47
C ARG A 211 -14.05 11.34 14.32
N TRP A 212 -14.19 12.64 14.09
CA TRP A 212 -13.10 13.59 14.11
C TRP A 212 -13.18 14.50 15.33
N ASP A 213 -12.04 14.72 15.98
CA ASP A 213 -11.87 15.66 17.09
C ASP A 213 -10.85 16.73 16.69
N VAL A 214 -11.23 18.01 16.70
CA VAL A 214 -10.28 19.12 16.50
C VAL A 214 -9.59 19.42 17.82
N LEU A 215 -8.26 19.33 17.83
CA LEU A 215 -7.48 19.56 19.03
C LEU A 215 -7.54 21.04 19.45
N PRO A 216 -7.60 21.34 20.76
CA PRO A 216 -7.53 22.71 21.25
C PRO A 216 -6.15 23.34 21.04
N THR A 217 -5.10 22.51 20.90
CA THR A 217 -3.73 22.95 20.67
C THR A 217 -3.47 23.03 19.17
N GLN A 218 -3.16 24.23 18.71
CA GLN A 218 -2.81 24.49 17.32
C GLN A 218 -1.34 24.14 17.03
N ASN A 219 -1.09 23.76 15.78
CA ASN A 219 0.26 23.56 15.27
C ASN A 219 0.99 24.92 15.21
N PRO A 220 2.10 25.12 15.94
CA PRO A 220 2.76 26.42 16.04
C PRO A 220 3.52 26.83 14.79
N VAL A 221 3.70 25.92 13.82
CA VAL A 221 4.42 26.16 12.58
C VAL A 221 3.52 25.91 11.38
N ARG A 222 3.85 26.50 10.23
CA ARG A 222 3.17 26.24 8.96
C ARG A 222 3.72 24.97 8.32
N SER A 223 3.55 23.80 8.97
CA SER A 223 4.18 22.56 8.49
C SER A 223 3.42 21.92 7.33
N MET A 224 4.15 21.54 6.28
CA MET A 224 3.62 20.80 5.13
C MET A 224 4.23 19.41 4.97
N HIS A 225 5.22 19.09 5.80
CA HIS A 225 5.83 17.76 5.87
C HIS A 225 5.57 17.19 7.25
N SER A 226 5.16 15.93 7.30
CA SER A 226 4.85 15.22 8.53
C SER A 226 5.54 13.87 8.55
N VAL A 227 6.35 13.63 9.58
CA VAL A 227 7.09 12.37 9.74
C VAL A 227 6.80 11.78 11.12
N VAL A 228 6.24 10.59 11.16
CA VAL A 228 6.01 9.85 12.41
C VAL A 228 7.34 9.23 12.84
N LEU A 229 7.84 9.59 14.01
CA LEU A 229 9.14 9.15 14.51
C LEU A 229 8.99 7.83 15.29
N ASN A 230 10.08 7.03 15.34
CA ASN A 230 10.13 5.74 16.04
C ASN A 230 9.97 5.81 17.58
N ASN A 231 9.81 7.01 18.15
CA ASN A 231 9.45 7.24 19.54
C ASN A 231 7.97 7.62 19.72
N GLY A 232 7.17 7.56 18.65
CA GLY A 232 5.75 7.89 18.63
C GLY A 232 5.42 9.39 18.53
N LYS A 233 6.43 10.26 18.48
CA LYS A 233 6.24 11.69 18.22
C LYS A 233 6.13 11.97 16.73
N VAL A 234 5.74 13.19 16.37
CA VAL A 234 5.61 13.62 14.98
C VAL A 234 6.51 14.82 14.72
N LEU A 235 7.44 14.71 13.77
CA LEU A 235 8.19 15.84 13.23
C LEU A 235 7.36 16.53 12.16
N LEU A 236 7.19 17.84 12.32
CA LEU A 236 6.42 18.74 11.47
C LEU A 236 7.37 19.78 10.89
N ILE A 237 7.71 19.68 9.60
CA ILE A 237 8.70 20.57 8.96
C ILE A 237 7.98 21.67 8.21
N ALA A 238 8.35 22.92 8.49
CA ALA A 238 7.83 24.10 7.79
C ALA A 238 8.88 24.79 6.92
N GLY A 239 10.13 24.89 7.41
CA GLY A 239 11.09 25.82 6.83
C GLY A 239 10.61 27.26 7.04
N SER A 240 10.56 28.05 5.97
CA SER A 240 9.90 29.36 5.95
C SER A 240 8.38 29.26 6.06
N GLY A 241 7.81 28.07 5.79
CA GLY A 241 6.37 27.85 5.84
C GLY A 241 5.64 28.42 4.62
N ASN A 242 6.29 28.48 3.45
CA ASN A 242 5.81 29.21 2.28
C ASN A 242 5.47 30.68 2.63
N SER A 243 6.43 31.37 3.25
CA SER A 243 6.34 32.78 3.66
C SER A 243 7.63 33.51 3.27
N GLU A 244 7.53 34.49 2.37
CA GLU A 244 8.68 35.36 2.03
C GLU A 244 9.16 36.16 3.24
N GLU A 245 8.24 36.63 4.09
CA GLU A 245 8.61 37.37 5.29
C GLU A 245 9.51 36.54 6.21
N ASN A 246 9.15 35.27 6.44
CA ASN A 246 9.98 34.37 7.24
C ASN A 246 11.29 34.04 6.53
N PHE A 247 11.26 33.91 5.20
CA PHE A 247 12.43 33.62 4.39
C PHE A 247 13.45 34.76 4.41
N ASP A 248 13.01 35.99 4.16
CA ASP A 248 13.83 37.20 4.18
C ASP A 248 14.36 37.47 5.60
N ALA A 249 13.59 37.11 6.63
CA ALA A 249 14.03 37.16 8.02
C ALA A 249 14.99 36.03 8.42
N GLY A 250 15.24 35.03 7.55
CA GLY A 250 16.04 33.84 7.87
C GLY A 250 15.44 32.98 8.99
N THR A 251 14.12 33.05 9.19
CA THR A 251 13.41 32.37 10.27
C THR A 251 12.83 31.07 9.74
N PHE A 252 13.54 29.97 9.97
CA PHE A 252 13.12 28.63 9.56
C PHE A 252 12.79 27.77 10.76
N THR A 253 11.65 27.09 10.69
CA THR A 253 11.10 26.34 11.83
C THR A 253 10.64 24.94 11.45
N SER A 254 10.71 24.07 12.43
CA SER A 254 10.00 22.79 12.49
C SER A 254 9.39 22.67 13.88
N ALA A 255 8.56 21.67 14.11
CA ALA A 255 8.05 21.34 15.43
C ALA A 255 8.06 19.83 15.64
N VAL A 256 8.24 19.40 16.88
CA VAL A 256 7.96 18.02 17.30
C VAL A 256 6.70 18.03 18.15
N TYR A 257 5.69 17.30 17.71
CA TYR A 257 4.47 17.06 18.46
C TYR A 257 4.57 15.75 19.25
N ASP A 258 4.21 15.79 20.52
CA ASP A 258 4.09 14.63 21.40
C ASP A 258 2.58 14.28 21.55
N PRO A 259 2.07 13.25 20.85
CA PRO A 259 0.65 12.89 20.89
C PRO A 259 0.17 12.41 22.25
N VAL A 260 1.08 11.91 23.11
CA VAL A 260 0.74 11.44 24.45
C VAL A 260 0.51 12.61 25.39
N LYS A 261 1.33 13.65 25.28
CA LYS A 261 1.23 14.86 26.11
C LYS A 261 0.33 15.94 25.51
N GLY A 262 0.08 15.89 24.21
CA GLY A 262 -0.62 16.94 23.47
C GLY A 262 0.18 18.24 23.35
N THR A 263 1.52 18.19 23.36
CA THR A 263 2.39 19.37 23.39
C THR A 263 3.31 19.46 22.18
N TYR A 264 3.68 20.68 21.79
CA TYR A 264 4.66 20.95 20.73
C TYR A 264 5.96 21.49 21.29
N LYS A 265 7.07 21.13 20.65
CA LYS A 265 8.38 21.76 20.80
C LYS A 265 8.81 22.33 19.45
N VAL A 266 8.98 23.65 19.35
CA VAL A 266 9.53 24.27 18.13
C VAL A 266 11.03 23.97 18.05
N ILE A 267 11.46 23.54 16.86
CA ILE A 267 12.82 23.15 16.55
C ILE A 267 13.43 24.22 15.62
N PRO A 268 14.60 24.79 15.97
CA PRO A 268 15.37 25.62 15.06
C PRO A 268 15.76 24.80 13.82
N THR A 269 15.41 25.31 12.63
CA THR A 269 15.72 24.64 11.37
C THR A 269 16.87 25.37 10.67
N PRO A 270 17.94 24.68 10.26
CA PRO A 270 19.16 25.33 9.77
C PRO A 270 19.04 25.96 8.37
N LYS A 271 18.04 25.54 7.59
CA LYS A 271 17.79 25.97 6.22
C LYS A 271 16.30 26.05 5.96
N ASP A 272 15.92 26.73 4.88
CA ASP A 272 14.54 26.68 4.42
C ASP A 272 14.22 25.30 3.83
N MET A 273 13.71 24.42 4.68
CA MET A 273 13.27 23.07 4.31
C MET A 273 11.85 23.04 3.71
N PHE A 274 11.26 24.21 3.42
CA PHE A 274 10.10 24.30 2.53
C PHE A 274 10.42 23.53 1.23
N CYS A 275 9.56 22.60 0.83
CA CYS A 275 9.72 21.82 -0.41
C CYS A 275 10.89 20.84 -0.43
N SER A 276 11.38 20.42 0.73
CA SER A 276 12.41 19.39 0.84
C SER A 276 11.87 17.99 0.56
N GLY A 277 12.71 17.09 0.09
CA GLY A 277 12.44 15.65 0.13
C GLY A 277 12.83 15.08 1.48
N HIS A 278 12.19 14.01 1.91
CA HIS A 278 12.54 13.34 3.16
C HIS A 278 12.22 11.85 3.16
N VAL A 279 12.99 11.09 3.93
CA VAL A 279 12.79 9.66 4.13
C VAL A 279 13.34 9.25 5.49
N GLN A 280 12.68 8.29 6.13
CA GLN A 280 13.22 7.65 7.33
C GLN A 280 14.29 6.65 6.92
N LEU A 281 15.48 6.77 7.51
CA LEU A 281 16.59 5.83 7.31
C LEU A 281 16.36 4.58 8.18
N ALA A 282 17.07 3.51 7.84
CA ALA A 282 17.09 2.27 8.63
C ALA A 282 17.20 2.54 10.15
N ASP A 283 18.13 3.38 10.62
CA ASP A 283 18.30 3.63 12.06
C ASP A 283 17.20 4.48 12.73
N GLY A 284 16.18 4.92 11.98
CA GLY A 284 15.06 5.73 12.46
C GLY A 284 15.31 7.24 12.43
N ARG A 285 16.51 7.70 12.06
CA ARG A 285 16.75 9.11 11.78
C ARG A 285 16.09 9.52 10.46
N VAL A 286 15.79 10.81 10.30
CA VAL A 286 15.13 11.32 9.09
C VAL A 286 16.15 12.05 8.23
N LEU A 287 16.41 11.53 7.03
CA LEU A 287 17.17 12.25 6.01
C LEU A 287 16.25 13.28 5.35
N VAL A 288 16.62 14.56 5.42
CA VAL A 288 15.93 15.68 4.79
C VAL A 288 16.88 16.30 3.78
N MET A 289 16.42 16.43 2.53
CA MET A 289 17.27 16.80 1.41
C MET A 289 16.71 17.99 0.64
N SER A 290 17.60 18.91 0.30
CA SER A 290 17.29 20.16 -0.38
C SER A 290 16.31 21.06 0.41
N GLY A 291 15.32 21.65 -0.26
CA GLY A 291 14.47 22.71 0.23
C GLY A 291 14.43 23.90 -0.73
N ASN A 292 14.08 25.07 -0.22
CA ASN A 292 13.82 26.27 -1.00
C ASN A 292 14.97 27.27 -0.92
N LYS A 293 15.70 27.44 -2.01
CA LYS A 293 16.81 28.39 -2.14
C LYS A 293 16.35 29.80 -2.47
N ALA A 294 15.30 29.93 -3.28
CA ALA A 294 14.73 31.22 -3.64
C ALA A 294 13.25 31.07 -4.03
N PHE A 295 12.45 32.07 -3.66
CA PHE A 295 11.09 32.25 -4.17
C PHE A 295 11.11 32.87 -5.57
N PRO A 296 10.09 32.61 -6.41
CA PRO A 296 10.03 33.16 -7.75
C PRO A 296 9.76 34.66 -7.72
N VAL A 297 10.33 35.38 -8.67
CA VAL A 297 10.15 36.83 -8.82
C VAL A 297 9.63 37.17 -10.21
N ALA A 298 8.73 38.16 -10.30
CA ALA A 298 8.16 38.59 -11.57
C ALA A 298 9.25 39.02 -12.56
N GLY A 299 9.27 38.41 -13.75
CA GLY A 299 10.24 38.71 -14.83
C GLY A 299 11.67 38.16 -14.63
N GLY A 300 11.95 37.42 -13.55
CA GLY A 300 13.29 36.91 -13.22
C GLY A 300 13.46 35.40 -13.41
N HIS A 301 13.12 34.61 -12.38
CA HIS A 301 13.33 33.16 -12.29
C HIS A 301 12.21 32.50 -11.46
N GLY A 302 12.12 31.16 -11.54
CA GLY A 302 11.15 30.34 -10.82
C GLY A 302 11.60 30.02 -9.38
N TYR A 303 11.00 29.01 -8.75
CA TYR A 303 11.56 28.44 -7.52
C TYR A 303 12.94 27.82 -7.77
N GLU A 304 13.82 27.85 -6.76
CA GLU A 304 15.15 27.25 -6.81
C GLU A 304 15.35 26.28 -5.65
N GLY A 305 16.00 25.13 -5.92
CA GLY A 305 16.29 24.11 -4.92
C GLY A 305 17.71 24.17 -4.36
N TYR A 306 17.90 23.81 -3.09
CA TYR A 306 19.23 23.66 -2.48
C TYR A 306 19.92 22.34 -2.86
N LYS A 307 21.23 22.27 -2.64
CA LYS A 307 21.99 20.99 -2.63
C LYS A 307 22.24 20.46 -1.23
N ASP A 308 21.91 21.24 -0.20
CA ASP A 308 22.16 20.88 1.17
C ASP A 308 21.32 19.66 1.59
N SER A 309 21.84 18.84 2.49
CA SER A 309 21.05 17.82 3.17
C SER A 309 21.41 17.70 4.64
N TYR A 310 20.45 17.21 5.42
CA TYR A 310 20.49 17.17 6.87
C TYR A 310 19.88 15.86 7.36
N ILE A 311 20.32 15.40 8.53
CA ILE A 311 19.70 14.32 9.28
C ILE A 311 19.08 14.90 10.55
N PHE A 312 17.79 14.66 10.74
CA PHE A 312 17.11 14.90 12.00
C PHE A 312 17.22 13.66 12.90
N ASP A 313 17.75 13.86 14.10
CA ASP A 313 17.82 12.84 15.13
C ASP A 313 16.60 12.93 16.06
N PRO A 314 15.74 11.89 16.15
CA PRO A 314 14.53 11.90 16.98
C PRO A 314 14.82 11.82 18.48
N VAL A 315 16.04 11.43 18.90
CA VAL A 315 16.44 11.35 20.31
C VAL A 315 16.84 12.72 20.82
N THR A 316 17.69 13.43 20.09
CA THR A 316 18.14 14.78 20.48
C THR A 316 17.18 15.88 20.00
N GLU A 317 16.32 15.57 19.04
CA GLU A 317 15.41 16.49 18.34
C GLU A 317 16.19 17.65 17.69
N THR A 318 17.26 17.32 16.95
CA THR A 318 18.15 18.30 16.30
C THR A 318 18.53 17.87 14.89
N TYR A 319 18.80 18.85 14.03
CA TYR A 319 19.36 18.64 12.69
C TYR A 319 20.89 18.65 12.71
N SER A 320 21.50 17.73 11.96
CA SER A 320 22.93 17.70 11.66
C SER A 320 23.14 17.71 10.15
N ARG A 321 24.09 18.52 9.65
CA ARG A 321 24.36 18.61 8.20
C ARG A 321 25.14 17.38 7.74
N THR A 322 24.84 16.90 6.55
CA THR A 322 25.61 15.87 5.84
C THR A 322 26.33 16.49 4.63
N ASN A 323 26.78 15.68 3.67
CA ASN A 323 27.29 16.18 2.40
C ASN A 323 26.18 16.66 1.46
N ASP A 324 26.58 17.35 0.40
CA ASP A 324 25.65 17.90 -0.59
C ASP A 324 25.21 16.81 -1.58
N LEU A 325 24.00 16.97 -2.12
CA LEU A 325 23.54 16.27 -3.32
C LEU A 325 24.39 16.69 -4.54
N ASN A 326 24.34 15.93 -5.64
CA ASN A 326 25.03 16.30 -6.87
C ASN A 326 24.37 17.52 -7.55
N ASP A 327 23.05 17.66 -7.45
CA ASP A 327 22.27 18.77 -7.99
C ASP A 327 21.33 19.43 -6.97
N GLY A 328 20.75 20.57 -7.35
CA GLY A 328 19.72 21.24 -6.53
C GLY A 328 18.33 20.66 -6.79
N HIS A 329 17.46 20.60 -5.77
CA HIS A 329 16.14 19.98 -5.92
C HIS A 329 15.00 20.65 -5.12
N TRP A 330 14.17 21.49 -5.71
CA TRP A 330 12.91 21.91 -5.09
C TRP A 330 11.81 20.90 -5.41
N TYR A 331 11.19 20.25 -4.42
CA TYR A 331 10.29 19.09 -4.57
C TYR A 331 10.93 17.80 -5.13
N PRO A 332 12.01 17.26 -4.53
CA PRO A 332 12.48 15.93 -4.84
C PRO A 332 11.64 14.86 -4.13
N SER A 333 11.43 13.72 -4.78
CA SER A 333 11.00 12.50 -4.09
C SER A 333 12.19 11.67 -3.65
N ALA A 334 12.05 10.94 -2.55
CA ALA A 334 13.06 9.99 -2.09
C ALA A 334 12.40 8.66 -1.69
N THR A 335 13.04 7.56 -2.07
CA THR A 335 12.57 6.19 -1.82
C THR A 335 13.69 5.39 -1.19
N GLU A 336 13.43 4.76 -0.05
CA GLU A 336 14.35 3.80 0.55
C GLU A 336 14.28 2.46 -0.19
N LEU A 337 15.43 1.84 -0.41
CA LEU A 337 15.63 0.57 -1.10
C LEU A 337 15.80 -0.59 -0.10
N GLY A 338 15.65 -1.85 -0.53
CA GLY A 338 15.80 -3.01 0.35
C GLY A 338 17.20 -3.17 0.96
N ASN A 339 18.23 -2.56 0.36
CA ASN A 339 19.58 -2.53 0.93
C ASN A 339 19.79 -1.37 1.94
N GLY A 340 18.77 -0.55 2.18
CA GLY A 340 18.79 0.65 3.04
C GLY A 340 19.32 1.92 2.37
N ASP A 341 19.84 1.85 1.15
CA ASP A 341 20.17 3.06 0.39
C ASP A 341 18.90 3.86 0.08
N VAL A 342 19.07 5.15 -0.19
CA VAL A 342 17.97 6.01 -0.66
C VAL A 342 18.28 6.48 -2.06
N ILE A 343 17.30 6.42 -2.94
CA ILE A 343 17.36 7.00 -4.27
C ILE A 343 16.38 8.16 -4.39
N SER A 344 16.81 9.26 -5.03
CA SER A 344 16.00 10.48 -5.15
C SER A 344 16.00 11.04 -6.57
N PHE A 345 14.88 11.67 -6.94
CA PHE A 345 14.60 12.16 -8.30
C PHE A 345 13.83 13.47 -8.31
N GLY A 346 13.87 14.11 -9.47
CA GLY A 346 12.98 15.21 -9.84
C GLY A 346 13.37 16.50 -9.14
N GLY A 347 12.45 17.44 -9.12
CA GLY A 347 12.66 18.72 -8.47
C GLY A 347 13.32 19.77 -9.37
N LEU A 348 13.35 21.03 -8.89
CA LEU A 348 13.99 22.16 -9.59
C LEU A 348 15.37 22.49 -9.03
N ARG A 349 16.30 22.80 -9.93
CA ARG A 349 17.68 23.11 -9.64
C ARG A 349 17.83 24.53 -9.10
N GLU A 350 19.08 24.88 -8.78
CA GLU A 350 19.48 26.23 -8.36
C GLU A 350 19.34 27.31 -9.44
N ASP A 351 18.93 26.94 -10.66
CA ASP A 351 18.66 27.84 -11.80
C ASP A 351 17.20 27.73 -12.28
N SER A 352 16.32 27.20 -11.42
CA SER A 352 14.91 26.88 -11.69
C SER A 352 14.65 25.88 -12.82
N THR A 353 15.66 25.25 -13.41
CA THR A 353 15.45 24.19 -14.41
C THR A 353 15.19 22.84 -13.73
N GLY A 354 14.44 21.94 -14.36
CA GLY A 354 14.15 20.61 -13.83
C GLY A 354 15.40 19.74 -13.75
N SER A 355 15.60 19.09 -12.60
CA SER A 355 16.71 18.17 -12.34
C SER A 355 16.49 16.82 -13.01
N VAL A 356 17.43 16.44 -13.87
CA VAL A 356 17.47 15.15 -14.55
C VAL A 356 18.38 14.14 -13.84
N THR A 357 18.87 14.53 -12.66
CA THR A 357 19.87 13.80 -11.90
C THR A 357 19.19 12.81 -10.98
N ALA A 358 19.57 11.55 -11.08
CA ALA A 358 19.29 10.55 -10.04
C ALA A 358 20.34 10.69 -8.94
N GLU A 359 19.90 10.84 -7.71
CA GLU A 359 20.74 10.96 -6.52
C GLU A 359 20.68 9.65 -5.74
N ARG A 360 21.81 9.21 -5.16
CA ARG A 360 21.85 8.00 -4.32
C ARG A 360 22.59 8.25 -3.02
N TRP A 361 21.92 8.07 -1.90
CA TRP A 361 22.48 8.06 -0.56
C TRP A 361 22.91 6.64 -0.21
N SER A 362 24.17 6.48 0.21
CA SER A 362 24.66 5.19 0.69
C SER A 362 24.41 5.05 2.18
N ALA A 363 23.63 4.06 2.59
CA ALA A 363 23.44 3.77 4.02
C ALA A 363 24.75 3.33 4.69
N ALA A 364 25.59 2.57 3.98
CA ALA A 364 26.87 2.11 4.50
C ALA A 364 27.87 3.26 4.74
N GLN A 365 27.87 4.26 3.86
CA GLN A 365 28.80 5.40 3.97
C GLN A 365 28.19 6.61 4.68
N GLN A 366 26.88 6.61 4.90
CA GLN A 366 26.13 7.74 5.48
C GLN A 366 26.39 9.05 4.73
N GLN A 367 26.36 8.99 3.39
CA GLN A 367 26.58 10.14 2.51
C GLN A 367 25.95 9.93 1.12
N TRP A 368 25.64 11.04 0.43
CA TRP A 368 25.33 11.02 -0.99
C TRP A 368 26.54 10.60 -1.81
N LEU A 369 26.34 9.70 -2.76
CA LEU A 369 27.38 9.24 -3.68
C LEU A 369 27.61 10.26 -4.79
N PRO A 370 28.85 10.41 -5.29
CA PRO A 370 29.11 11.25 -6.45
C PRO A 370 28.41 10.68 -7.68
N PHE A 371 27.98 11.53 -8.61
CA PHE A 371 27.22 11.12 -9.81
C PHE A 371 27.92 10.05 -10.66
N THR A 372 29.26 9.91 -10.56
CA THR A 372 30.04 8.87 -11.24
C THR A 372 29.79 7.46 -10.71
N GLN A 373 29.18 7.33 -9.54
CA GLN A 373 28.80 6.05 -8.90
C GLN A 373 27.30 5.78 -8.98
N VAL A 374 26.53 6.64 -9.66
CA VAL A 374 25.07 6.52 -9.76
C VAL A 374 24.69 6.43 -11.23
N ASN A 375 23.95 5.38 -11.59
CA ASN A 375 23.44 5.23 -12.95
C ASN A 375 22.44 6.35 -13.29
N GLN A 376 22.61 6.94 -14.48
CA GLN A 376 21.82 8.10 -14.91
C GLN A 376 21.05 7.80 -16.19
N THR A 377 19.73 7.93 -16.13
CA THR A 377 18.86 7.96 -17.32
C THR A 377 18.79 9.34 -17.96
N TRP A 378 19.13 10.38 -17.19
CA TRP A 378 18.95 11.79 -17.55
C TRP A 378 17.48 12.15 -17.84
N SER A 379 16.57 11.42 -17.20
CA SER A 379 15.13 11.66 -17.26
C SER A 379 14.73 12.69 -16.20
N TYR A 380 13.93 13.67 -16.62
CA TYR A 380 13.19 14.50 -15.69
C TYR A 380 11.94 13.73 -15.30
N TRP A 381 11.66 13.63 -14.01
CA TRP A 381 10.52 12.89 -13.47
C TRP A 381 9.42 13.81 -12.92
N GLY A 382 9.53 15.12 -13.11
CA GLY A 382 8.61 16.09 -12.51
C GLY A 382 9.00 16.46 -11.08
N LEU A 383 8.03 16.96 -10.33
CA LEU A 383 8.18 17.34 -8.92
C LEU A 383 7.40 16.34 -8.06
N TYR A 384 8.01 15.91 -6.97
CA TYR A 384 7.55 14.78 -6.14
C TYR A 384 6.98 13.58 -6.94
N PRO A 385 7.74 12.98 -7.88
CA PRO A 385 7.28 11.77 -8.55
C PRO A 385 7.07 10.64 -7.52
N SER A 386 5.89 10.01 -7.52
CA SER A 386 5.63 8.89 -6.62
C SER A 386 6.33 7.62 -7.11
N MET A 387 7.51 7.36 -6.54
CA MET A 387 8.41 6.26 -6.89
C MET A 387 8.33 5.14 -5.85
N ILE A 388 7.46 4.17 -6.06
CA ILE A 388 7.18 3.08 -5.11
C ILE A 388 8.18 1.95 -5.35
N LEU A 389 8.87 1.49 -4.29
CA LEU A 389 9.75 0.32 -4.37
C LEU A 389 8.92 -0.96 -4.59
N MET A 390 9.26 -1.70 -5.64
CA MET A 390 8.69 -3.01 -5.95
C MET A 390 9.44 -4.12 -5.21
N GLN A 391 8.78 -5.25 -5.00
CA GLN A 391 9.38 -6.43 -4.35
C GLN A 391 10.59 -7.02 -5.11
N ASP A 392 10.81 -6.65 -6.37
CA ASP A 392 11.96 -7.11 -7.17
C ASP A 392 13.13 -6.09 -7.19
N GLY A 393 13.03 -5.05 -6.37
CA GLY A 393 14.06 -4.01 -6.20
C GLY A 393 13.97 -2.86 -7.21
N ARG A 394 13.09 -2.92 -8.22
CA ARG A 394 12.85 -1.81 -9.17
C ARG A 394 11.88 -0.78 -8.57
N LEU A 395 11.77 0.38 -9.22
CA LEU A 395 10.84 1.43 -8.81
C LEU A 395 9.67 1.52 -9.77
N PHE A 396 8.45 1.49 -9.24
CA PHE A 396 7.25 1.83 -9.98
C PHE A 396 6.90 3.30 -9.79
N TYR A 397 6.94 4.05 -10.88
CA TYR A 397 6.38 5.38 -10.96
C TYR A 397 4.89 5.30 -11.28
N SER A 398 4.05 5.67 -10.31
CA SER A 398 2.58 5.53 -10.41
C SER A 398 1.93 6.51 -11.39
N GLY A 399 2.64 7.58 -11.76
CA GLY A 399 2.07 8.71 -12.50
C GLY A 399 1.51 9.81 -11.60
N SER A 400 1.39 9.58 -10.28
CA SER A 400 1.15 10.64 -9.32
C SER A 400 2.37 11.54 -9.16
N HIS A 401 2.14 12.84 -9.22
CA HIS A 401 3.16 13.87 -9.14
C HIS A 401 2.56 15.20 -8.69
N VAL A 402 3.44 16.17 -8.43
CA VAL A 402 3.11 17.55 -8.11
C VAL A 402 3.56 18.43 -9.27
N PHE A 403 2.69 19.34 -9.70
CA PHE A 403 2.94 20.38 -10.69
C PHE A 403 3.67 19.91 -11.94
N GLY A 404 2.92 19.25 -12.82
CA GLY A 404 3.42 18.76 -14.09
C GLY A 404 2.29 18.59 -15.09
N ASN A 405 2.47 19.13 -16.30
CA ASN A 405 1.58 18.87 -17.42
C ASN A 405 2.41 18.69 -18.69
N GLY A 406 2.20 17.59 -19.43
CA GLY A 406 2.95 17.26 -20.64
C GLY A 406 4.47 17.16 -20.49
N THR A 407 5.00 17.02 -19.27
CA THR A 407 6.44 16.79 -19.05
C THR A 407 6.78 15.31 -19.32
N PRO A 408 8.03 14.97 -19.71
CA PRO A 408 8.45 13.57 -19.69
C PRO A 408 8.18 13.01 -18.29
N GLY A 409 7.29 12.02 -18.17
CA GLY A 409 6.81 11.53 -16.87
C GLY A 409 5.33 11.79 -16.53
N THR A 410 4.47 12.28 -17.43
CA THR A 410 3.01 12.31 -17.17
C THR A 410 2.30 10.99 -17.51
N GLY A 411 2.96 9.86 -17.29
CA GLY A 411 2.39 8.52 -17.46
C GLY A 411 2.78 7.66 -16.27
N SER A 412 2.74 6.35 -16.41
CA SER A 412 3.32 5.44 -15.42
C SER A 412 4.46 4.64 -16.04
N ALA A 413 5.41 4.22 -15.20
CA ALA A 413 6.57 3.50 -15.68
C ALA A 413 7.21 2.64 -14.59
N ILE A 414 7.92 1.58 -15.00
CA ILE A 414 8.87 0.88 -14.16
C ILE A 414 10.27 1.40 -14.49
N TYR A 415 10.99 1.87 -13.48
CA TYR A 415 12.38 2.29 -13.56
C TYR A 415 13.29 1.22 -12.95
N ASP A 416 14.13 0.66 -13.80
CA ASP A 416 15.24 -0.20 -13.41
C ASP A 416 16.53 0.64 -13.41
N TYR A 417 16.99 1.00 -12.22
CA TYR A 417 18.16 1.85 -12.05
C TYR A 417 19.49 1.10 -12.28
N ASP A 418 19.52 -0.23 -12.14
CA ASP A 418 20.72 -1.02 -12.39
C ASP A 418 20.91 -1.25 -13.89
N ALA A 419 19.83 -1.58 -14.60
CA ALA A 419 19.82 -1.68 -16.07
C ALA A 419 19.79 -0.31 -16.76
N ASN A 420 19.47 0.76 -16.02
CA ASN A 420 19.32 2.13 -16.53
C ASN A 420 18.25 2.23 -17.63
N THR A 421 17.09 1.61 -17.38
CA THR A 421 15.96 1.53 -18.32
C THR A 421 14.66 1.98 -17.69
N VAL A 422 13.82 2.62 -18.51
CA VAL A 422 12.45 3.01 -18.15
C VAL A 422 11.48 2.28 -19.07
N THR A 423 10.56 1.52 -18.50
CA THR A 423 9.52 0.78 -19.22
C THR A 423 8.18 1.44 -18.97
N ALA A 424 7.58 2.02 -20.01
CA ALA A 424 6.26 2.65 -19.90
C ALA A 424 5.16 1.63 -19.59
N ILE A 425 4.24 2.01 -18.70
CA ILE A 425 3.13 1.17 -18.25
C ILE A 425 1.81 1.73 -18.80
N PRO A 426 0.97 0.90 -19.45
CA PRO A 426 -0.28 1.36 -20.04
C PRO A 426 -1.44 1.36 -19.03
N GLY A 427 -2.58 1.92 -19.47
CA GLY A 427 -3.89 1.80 -18.80
C GLY A 427 -4.28 2.95 -17.87
N LEU A 428 -3.33 3.83 -17.49
CA LEU A 428 -3.62 4.94 -16.58
C LEU A 428 -4.60 5.93 -17.24
N GLN A 429 -5.78 6.12 -16.63
CA GLN A 429 -6.79 7.07 -17.10
C GLN A 429 -6.33 8.52 -16.95
N ASP A 430 -6.72 9.38 -17.89
CA ASP A 430 -6.59 10.84 -17.86
C ASP A 430 -5.27 11.31 -17.25
N LYS A 431 -4.18 10.83 -17.82
CA LYS A 431 -2.81 11.00 -17.32
C LYS A 431 -2.39 12.47 -17.11
N ASP A 432 -3.02 13.39 -17.83
CA ASP A 432 -2.78 14.85 -17.72
C ASP A 432 -3.58 15.48 -16.56
N GLU A 433 -4.41 14.71 -15.87
CA GLU A 433 -5.16 15.12 -14.67
C GLU A 433 -4.72 14.34 -13.40
N ARG A 434 -3.43 13.97 -13.34
CA ARG A 434 -2.81 13.29 -12.19
C ARG A 434 -1.98 14.18 -11.29
N ASP A 435 -1.99 15.49 -11.54
CA ASP A 435 -1.38 16.45 -10.65
C ASP A 435 -2.12 16.42 -9.30
N GLN A 436 -1.35 16.41 -8.20
CA GLN A 436 -1.87 16.36 -6.82
C GLN A 436 -2.78 15.16 -6.55
N SER A 437 -2.64 14.08 -7.33
CA SER A 437 -3.19 12.78 -7.00
C SER A 437 -2.33 12.13 -5.90
N ALA A 438 -2.93 11.21 -5.14
CA ALA A 438 -2.18 10.34 -4.24
C ALA A 438 -2.09 8.93 -4.83
N SER A 439 -1.06 8.20 -4.42
CA SER A 439 -0.91 6.78 -4.73
C SER A 439 -0.42 6.01 -3.51
N VAL A 440 -0.87 4.77 -3.37
CA VAL A 440 -0.55 3.92 -2.22
C VAL A 440 -0.31 2.48 -2.67
N LEU A 441 0.73 1.85 -2.12
CA LEU A 441 0.90 0.40 -2.18
C LEU A 441 -0.14 -0.24 -1.25
N LEU A 442 -1.16 -0.87 -1.83
CA LEU A 442 -2.29 -1.41 -1.10
C LEU A 442 -1.85 -2.49 -0.10
N PRO A 443 -2.51 -2.56 1.07
CA PRO A 443 -2.26 -3.61 2.03
C PRO A 443 -2.88 -4.95 1.56
N PRO A 444 -2.20 -6.09 1.76
CA PRO A 444 -0.80 -6.18 2.18
C PRO A 444 0.15 -5.85 1.02
N ALA A 445 1.32 -5.27 1.33
CA ALA A 445 2.37 -4.97 0.36
C ALA A 445 2.78 -6.20 -0.45
N GLN A 446 2.64 -7.39 0.15
CA GLN A 446 2.81 -8.68 -0.49
C GLN A 446 2.02 -8.83 -1.78
N ASP A 447 0.86 -8.20 -1.92
CA ASP A 447 0.04 -8.29 -3.13
C ASP A 447 0.59 -7.44 -4.29
N GLN A 448 1.49 -6.49 -4.00
CA GLN A 448 2.11 -5.60 -4.99
C GLN A 448 1.08 -4.87 -5.88
N LYS A 449 -0.05 -4.50 -5.28
CA LYS A 449 -1.08 -3.70 -5.95
C LYS A 449 -0.96 -2.24 -5.56
N VAL A 450 -1.02 -1.35 -6.53
CA VAL A 450 -0.98 0.10 -6.29
C VAL A 450 -2.30 0.71 -6.70
N LEU A 451 -2.87 1.54 -5.82
CA LEU A 451 -4.04 2.38 -6.08
C LEU A 451 -3.58 3.81 -6.30
N THR A 452 -4.02 4.42 -7.40
CA THR A 452 -3.88 5.86 -7.68
C THR A 452 -5.26 6.50 -7.55
N LEU A 453 -5.36 7.65 -6.89
CA LEU A 453 -6.64 8.24 -6.49
C LEU A 453 -6.69 9.76 -6.64
N GLY A 454 -7.78 10.22 -7.26
CA GLY A 454 -8.07 11.63 -7.51
C GLY A 454 -7.05 12.29 -8.45
N GLY A 455 -6.89 13.59 -8.25
CA GLY A 455 -6.02 14.45 -9.04
C GLY A 455 -6.78 15.46 -9.88
N GLY A 456 -6.04 16.38 -10.46
CA GLY A 456 -6.55 17.33 -11.44
C GLY A 456 -5.41 17.90 -12.28
N ASN A 457 -5.61 19.12 -12.77
CA ASN A 457 -4.61 19.80 -13.58
C ASN A 457 -4.51 21.26 -13.15
N ILE A 458 -3.38 21.68 -12.58
CA ILE A 458 -3.26 23.05 -12.06
C ILE A 458 -3.17 24.12 -13.16
N ASP A 459 -2.77 23.73 -14.38
CA ASP A 459 -2.46 24.67 -15.46
C ASP A 459 -3.73 25.08 -16.20
N SER A 460 -4.55 24.09 -16.58
CA SER A 460 -5.88 24.32 -17.13
C SER A 460 -6.94 24.53 -16.06
N ASN A 461 -6.67 24.11 -14.81
CA ASN A 461 -7.52 24.24 -13.63
C ASN A 461 -8.99 23.83 -13.87
N PRO A 462 -9.28 22.66 -14.47
CA PRO A 462 -10.63 22.13 -14.52
C PRO A 462 -11.07 21.69 -13.11
N GLU A 463 -12.34 21.34 -12.97
CA GLU A 463 -12.80 20.60 -11.80
C GLU A 463 -11.99 19.30 -11.65
N ALA A 464 -11.49 19.04 -10.45
CA ALA A 464 -10.78 17.81 -10.12
C ALA A 464 -11.69 16.59 -10.33
N ASN A 465 -11.08 15.47 -10.72
CA ASN A 465 -11.81 14.24 -11.01
C ASN A 465 -11.85 13.31 -9.78
N ARG A 466 -12.74 12.31 -9.85
CA ARG A 466 -12.90 11.26 -8.82
C ARG A 466 -12.36 9.90 -9.28
N LEU A 467 -11.44 9.90 -10.24
CA LEU A 467 -10.92 8.67 -10.84
C LEU A 467 -10.02 7.92 -9.88
N THR A 468 -10.07 6.59 -9.97
CA THR A 468 -9.05 5.73 -9.41
C THR A 468 -8.60 4.69 -10.42
N ASP A 469 -7.35 4.26 -10.28
CA ASP A 469 -6.76 3.21 -11.10
C ASP A 469 -5.97 2.26 -10.21
N ILE A 470 -6.15 0.96 -10.45
CA ILE A 470 -5.47 -0.12 -9.73
C ILE A 470 -4.58 -0.88 -10.69
N ILE A 471 -3.34 -1.11 -10.30
CA ILE A 471 -2.38 -1.94 -11.04
C ILE A 471 -1.88 -3.09 -10.17
N ASP A 472 -1.78 -4.28 -10.76
CA ASP A 472 -1.11 -5.44 -10.18
C ASP A 472 0.30 -5.56 -10.75
N LEU A 473 1.31 -5.28 -9.93
CA LEU A 473 2.72 -5.30 -10.35
C LEU A 473 3.33 -6.72 -10.38
N LYS A 474 2.59 -7.75 -9.93
CA LYS A 474 2.99 -9.16 -10.10
C LYS A 474 2.57 -9.74 -11.45
N ALA A 475 1.67 -9.07 -12.17
CA ALA A 475 1.33 -9.47 -13.52
C ALA A 475 2.60 -9.44 -14.39
N ALA A 476 2.74 -10.40 -15.31
CA ALA A 476 3.91 -10.46 -16.20
C ALA A 476 4.03 -9.20 -17.08
N ASN A 477 2.89 -8.61 -17.44
CA ASN A 477 2.79 -7.33 -18.15
C ASN A 477 1.80 -6.43 -17.39
N PRO A 478 2.26 -5.70 -16.36
CA PRO A 478 1.41 -4.85 -15.56
C PRO A 478 0.74 -3.77 -16.40
N ALA A 479 -0.55 -3.56 -16.17
CA ALA A 479 -1.33 -2.48 -16.75
C ALA A 479 -2.35 -2.00 -15.72
N TYR A 480 -2.63 -0.71 -15.72
CA TYR A 480 -3.70 -0.17 -14.90
C TYR A 480 -5.06 -0.66 -15.38
N THR A 481 -5.93 -0.89 -14.40
CA THR A 481 -7.35 -1.16 -14.57
C THR A 481 -8.14 -0.10 -13.81
N VAL A 482 -9.33 0.23 -14.32
CA VAL A 482 -10.21 1.22 -13.70
C VAL A 482 -10.64 0.71 -12.33
N GLY A 483 -10.37 1.49 -11.28
CA GLY A 483 -10.84 1.23 -9.93
C GLY A 483 -12.23 1.84 -9.66
N PRO A 484 -12.81 1.61 -8.46
CA PRO A 484 -14.03 2.30 -8.05
C PRO A 484 -13.76 3.80 -7.92
N GLN A 485 -14.69 4.64 -8.36
CA GLN A 485 -14.53 6.08 -8.20
C GLN A 485 -14.59 6.48 -6.73
N ILE A 486 -13.86 7.53 -6.37
CA ILE A 486 -13.98 8.15 -5.05
C ILE A 486 -15.46 8.58 -4.85
N PRO A 487 -16.07 8.30 -3.69
CA PRO A 487 -17.43 8.75 -3.39
C PRO A 487 -17.54 10.27 -3.43
N GLN A 488 -18.69 10.76 -3.91
CA GLN A 488 -18.99 12.18 -3.90
C GLN A 488 -19.40 12.65 -2.51
N GLY A 489 -19.08 13.90 -2.24
CA GLY A 489 -19.34 14.58 -0.99
C GLY A 489 -19.96 15.96 -1.15
N THR A 490 -19.46 16.91 -0.39
CA THR A 490 -19.84 18.30 -0.32
C THR A 490 -18.62 19.18 -0.54
N VAL A 491 -18.78 20.13 -1.45
CA VAL A 491 -17.79 21.12 -1.79
C VAL A 491 -18.22 22.49 -1.27
N ASP A 492 -17.29 23.27 -0.73
CA ASP A 492 -17.55 24.67 -0.36
C ASP A 492 -17.17 25.62 -1.51
N LEU A 493 -18.17 26.31 -2.06
CA LEU A 493 -17.97 27.25 -3.18
C LEU A 493 -17.73 28.71 -2.73
N GLY A 494 -17.50 28.94 -1.43
CA GLY A 494 -17.35 30.27 -0.83
C GLY A 494 -18.68 30.95 -0.47
N ASN A 495 -19.80 30.29 -0.77
CA ASN A 495 -21.15 30.71 -0.39
C ASN A 495 -21.90 29.62 0.40
N GLY A 496 -21.18 28.63 0.91
CA GLY A 496 -21.70 27.47 1.64
C GLY A 496 -21.41 26.15 0.95
N LYS A 497 -21.62 25.07 1.71
CA LYS A 497 -21.43 23.69 1.25
C LYS A 497 -22.58 23.23 0.36
N VAL A 498 -22.26 22.65 -0.79
CA VAL A 498 -23.22 22.03 -1.72
C VAL A 498 -22.74 20.64 -2.11
N ALA A 499 -23.64 19.74 -2.51
CA ALA A 499 -23.25 18.40 -2.96
C ALA A 499 -22.44 18.46 -4.26
N GLU A 500 -21.43 17.62 -4.38
CA GLU A 500 -20.74 17.35 -5.64
C GLU A 500 -21.67 16.66 -6.64
N THR A 501 -21.41 16.86 -7.94
CA THR A 501 -22.24 16.36 -9.04
C THR A 501 -21.40 15.82 -10.19
N GLY A 502 -21.94 14.88 -10.97
CA GLY A 502 -21.29 14.36 -12.17
C GLY A 502 -19.93 13.70 -11.91
N ASN A 503 -18.87 14.26 -12.47
CA ASN A 503 -17.49 13.76 -12.35
C ASN A 503 -16.64 14.53 -11.32
N GLN A 504 -17.24 15.49 -10.61
CA GLN A 504 -16.57 16.25 -9.56
C GLN A 504 -15.98 15.30 -8.52
N GLY A 505 -14.72 15.53 -8.18
CA GLY A 505 -13.99 14.87 -7.13
C GLY A 505 -12.95 15.81 -6.54
N LYS A 506 -11.76 15.27 -6.24
CA LYS A 506 -10.80 15.96 -5.39
C LYS A 506 -9.35 15.71 -5.77
N MET A 507 -8.57 16.79 -5.78
CA MET A 507 -7.11 16.78 -5.76
C MET A 507 -6.61 17.08 -4.34
N TYR A 508 -5.32 16.88 -4.04
CA TYR A 508 -4.72 17.00 -2.69
C TYR A 508 -5.18 15.93 -1.69
N VAL A 509 -5.59 14.75 -2.18
CA VAL A 509 -6.06 13.66 -1.31
C VAL A 509 -4.90 13.10 -0.49
N SER A 510 -5.13 12.81 0.79
CA SER A 510 -4.23 11.96 1.58
C SER A 510 -4.76 10.54 1.58
N ALA A 511 -3.88 9.55 1.39
CA ALA A 511 -4.20 8.12 1.53
C ALA A 511 -3.39 7.52 2.69
N VAL A 512 -4.07 6.97 3.68
CA VAL A 512 -3.48 6.50 4.95
C VAL A 512 -3.77 5.02 5.15
N LEU A 513 -2.72 4.20 5.19
CA LEU A 513 -2.82 2.78 5.56
C LEU A 513 -3.24 2.62 7.03
N LEU A 514 -4.23 1.78 7.29
CA LEU A 514 -4.74 1.49 8.63
C LEU A 514 -4.43 0.04 9.06
N PRO A 515 -4.32 -0.23 10.38
CA PRO A 515 -4.05 -1.57 10.93
C PRO A 515 -5.05 -2.67 10.51
N ASP A 516 -6.31 -2.33 10.26
CA ASP A 516 -7.30 -3.32 9.82
C ASP A 516 -7.16 -3.73 8.33
N GLY A 517 -6.15 -3.19 7.63
CA GLY A 517 -5.87 -3.46 6.22
C GLY A 517 -6.71 -2.62 5.26
N LYS A 518 -7.29 -1.52 5.72
CA LYS A 518 -8.02 -0.55 4.90
C LYS A 518 -7.18 0.70 4.64
N VAL A 519 -7.62 1.52 3.67
CA VAL A 519 -7.00 2.80 3.36
C VAL A 519 -8.01 3.91 3.58
N LEU A 520 -7.72 4.83 4.50
CA LEU A 520 -8.50 6.06 4.64
C LEU A 520 -8.06 7.05 3.56
N GLU A 521 -8.97 7.50 2.71
CA GLU A 521 -8.74 8.68 1.89
C GLU A 521 -9.47 9.90 2.48
N THR A 522 -8.79 11.03 2.59
CA THR A 522 -9.33 12.22 3.25
C THR A 522 -8.74 13.53 2.72
N GLY A 523 -9.48 14.61 2.95
CA GLY A 523 -9.16 15.95 2.48
C GLY A 523 -9.35 16.10 0.98
N GLY A 524 -8.91 17.25 0.48
CA GLY A 524 -8.86 17.61 -0.92
C GLY A 524 -9.63 18.88 -1.26
N GLY A 525 -9.53 19.27 -2.52
CA GLY A 525 -10.28 20.39 -3.09
C GLY A 525 -10.64 20.12 -4.55
N LEU A 526 -11.73 20.75 -4.98
CA LEU A 526 -12.23 20.61 -6.35
C LEU A 526 -11.38 21.40 -7.36
N HIS A 527 -10.70 22.46 -6.92
CA HIS A 527 -9.84 23.28 -7.79
C HIS A 527 -8.51 23.60 -7.13
N ASN A 528 -7.55 24.10 -7.92
CA ASN A 528 -6.23 24.47 -7.42
C ASN A 528 -6.33 25.48 -6.26
N ARG A 529 -5.93 25.04 -5.06
CA ARG A 529 -5.95 25.80 -3.79
C ARG A 529 -7.30 26.51 -3.49
N ALA A 530 -8.41 25.93 -3.94
CA ALA A 530 -9.76 26.46 -3.74
C ALA A 530 -10.79 25.33 -3.65
N ASN A 531 -11.99 25.68 -3.16
CA ASN A 531 -13.16 24.79 -3.08
C ASN A 531 -12.90 23.47 -2.33
N PRO A 532 -12.69 23.52 -1.00
CA PRO A 532 -12.40 22.33 -0.22
C PRO A 532 -13.55 21.32 -0.26
N VAL A 533 -13.19 20.04 -0.28
CA VAL A 533 -14.07 18.88 -0.17
C VAL A 533 -13.75 18.18 1.15
N PHE A 534 -14.77 17.87 1.96
CA PHE A 534 -14.58 17.45 3.36
C PHE A 534 -14.67 15.94 3.56
N GLU A 535 -15.34 15.25 2.63
CA GLU A 535 -15.70 13.85 2.76
C GLU A 535 -14.49 12.95 2.68
N ALA A 536 -14.49 11.99 3.58
CA ALA A 536 -13.54 10.92 3.64
C ALA A 536 -14.27 9.60 3.41
N SER A 537 -13.57 8.63 2.86
CA SER A 537 -14.05 7.26 2.79
C SER A 537 -12.94 6.26 3.08
N MET A 538 -13.36 5.01 3.23
CA MET A 538 -12.50 3.90 3.54
C MET A 538 -12.46 2.98 2.33
N PHE A 539 -11.31 2.86 1.68
CA PHE A 539 -11.11 1.86 0.65
C PHE A 539 -10.79 0.51 1.28
N ASP A 540 -11.57 -0.51 0.92
CA ASP A 540 -11.28 -1.90 1.25
C ASP A 540 -10.62 -2.60 0.04
N PRO A 541 -9.33 -2.95 0.11
CA PRO A 541 -8.63 -3.63 -0.99
C PRO A 541 -9.18 -5.01 -1.30
N ALA A 542 -9.79 -5.71 -0.33
CA ALA A 542 -10.31 -7.05 -0.52
C ALA A 542 -11.55 -7.08 -1.42
N THR A 543 -12.40 -6.05 -1.32
CA THR A 543 -13.62 -5.91 -2.11
C THR A 543 -13.49 -4.89 -3.25
N SER A 544 -12.43 -4.07 -3.23
CA SER A 544 -12.26 -2.92 -4.12
C SER A 544 -13.47 -1.99 -4.09
N THR A 545 -13.87 -1.58 -2.88
CA THR A 545 -15.00 -0.66 -2.65
C THR A 545 -14.62 0.45 -1.68
N PHE A 546 -15.33 1.57 -1.77
CA PHE A 546 -15.25 2.68 -0.81
C PHE A 546 -16.49 2.73 0.07
N ASP A 547 -16.28 2.87 1.37
CA ASP A 547 -17.33 3.13 2.36
C ASP A 547 -17.15 4.55 2.93
N PRO A 548 -18.11 5.48 2.75
CA PRO A 548 -18.04 6.81 3.34
C PRO A 548 -17.89 6.77 4.87
N VAL A 549 -17.08 7.67 5.41
CA VAL A 549 -16.85 7.82 6.86
C VAL A 549 -17.07 9.27 7.29
N ALA A 550 -16.88 9.56 8.58
CA ALA A 550 -17.04 10.92 9.09
C ALA A 550 -16.08 11.88 8.36
N ALA A 551 -16.58 13.06 7.99
CA ALA A 551 -15.81 14.11 7.35
C ALA A 551 -14.97 14.89 8.38
N ASP A 552 -13.73 15.26 8.04
CA ASP A 552 -12.95 16.21 8.85
C ASP A 552 -13.70 17.55 8.85
N PRO A 553 -13.97 18.18 10.00
CA PRO A 553 -14.60 19.50 10.03
C PRO A 553 -13.71 20.61 9.45
N GLU A 554 -12.39 20.38 9.38
CA GLU A 554 -11.42 21.33 8.85
C GLU A 554 -11.19 21.13 7.35
N ALA A 555 -11.02 22.23 6.61
CA ALA A 555 -10.58 22.15 5.21
C ALA A 555 -9.12 21.66 5.15
N ARG A 556 -8.87 20.69 4.26
CA ARG A 556 -7.56 20.04 4.07
C ARG A 556 -7.20 19.98 2.58
N GLY A 557 -6.84 21.12 1.99
CA GLY A 557 -6.36 21.21 0.61
C GLY A 557 -4.84 21.08 0.47
N TYR A 558 -4.26 22.00 -0.30
CA TYR A 558 -2.84 22.03 -0.61
C TYR A 558 -1.96 22.20 0.64
N HIS A 559 -0.79 21.54 0.67
CA HIS A 559 0.09 21.48 1.84
C HIS A 559 -0.54 20.86 3.12
N SER A 560 -1.69 20.21 3.02
CA SER A 560 -2.19 19.37 4.12
C SER A 560 -1.49 18.01 4.14
N SER A 561 -1.64 17.29 5.26
CA SER A 561 -1.24 15.90 5.38
C SER A 561 -2.15 15.17 6.37
N ALA A 562 -2.40 13.88 6.12
CA ALA A 562 -2.96 12.95 7.08
C ALA A 562 -2.08 11.70 7.20
N PHE A 563 -1.93 11.17 8.41
CA PHE A 563 -1.04 10.03 8.68
C PHE A 563 -1.45 9.23 9.93
N LEU A 564 -1.11 7.94 9.94
CA LEU A 564 -1.40 7.01 11.03
C LEU A 564 -0.53 7.29 12.26
N LEU A 565 -1.13 7.33 13.44
CA LEU A 565 -0.45 7.37 14.73
C LEU A 565 -0.29 5.96 15.33
N PRO A 566 0.70 5.74 16.22
CA PRO A 566 0.92 4.43 16.86
C PRO A 566 -0.25 3.89 17.68
N ASP A 567 -1.20 4.73 18.06
CA ASP A 567 -2.40 4.31 18.77
C ASP A 567 -3.56 3.94 17.85
N GLY A 568 -3.35 3.88 16.53
CA GLY A 568 -4.38 3.53 15.55
C GLY A 568 -5.32 4.67 15.19
N ARG A 569 -5.07 5.91 15.64
CA ARG A 569 -5.80 7.09 15.15
C ARG A 569 -5.10 7.71 13.95
N VAL A 570 -5.78 8.57 13.21
CA VAL A 570 -5.17 9.35 12.13
C VAL A 570 -5.10 10.80 12.54
N MET A 571 -3.95 11.45 12.37
CA MET A 571 -3.79 12.89 12.58
C MET A 571 -3.78 13.60 11.22
N ALA A 572 -4.53 14.70 11.12
CA ALA A 572 -4.54 15.59 9.97
C ALA A 572 -4.12 17.01 10.37
N THR A 573 -3.28 17.65 9.54
CA THR A 573 -2.79 19.02 9.78
C THR A 573 -2.60 19.79 8.48
N GLY A 574 -2.50 21.11 8.62
CA GLY A 574 -2.33 22.05 7.53
C GLY A 574 -3.63 22.40 6.80
N ASP A 575 -3.57 23.53 6.13
CA ASP A 575 -3.97 23.75 4.74
C ASP A 575 -3.36 25.11 4.37
N ASN A 576 -2.98 25.28 3.10
CA ASN A 576 -2.47 26.50 2.53
C ASN A 576 -3.36 26.95 1.35
N PRO A 577 -4.58 27.44 1.62
CA PRO A 577 -5.49 27.91 0.58
C PRO A 577 -4.89 29.06 -0.24
N GLY A 578 -5.44 29.31 -1.43
CA GLY A 578 -4.89 30.26 -2.40
C GLY A 578 -4.97 31.72 -1.98
N ASN A 579 -5.73 32.05 -0.92
CA ASN A 579 -5.88 33.41 -0.40
C ASN A 579 -4.73 33.89 0.52
N GLY A 580 -3.71 33.05 0.74
CA GLY A 580 -2.53 33.39 1.55
C GLY A 580 -2.65 33.11 3.05
N THR A 581 -3.80 32.60 3.51
CA THR A 581 -3.99 32.15 4.90
C THR A 581 -3.37 30.76 5.14
N TRP A 582 -3.36 30.32 6.39
CA TRP A 582 -2.86 29.00 6.79
C TRP A 582 -3.73 28.39 7.88
N ASN A 583 -4.09 27.11 7.76
CA ASN A 583 -4.82 26.39 8.79
C ASN A 583 -3.86 25.75 9.82
N HIS A 584 -3.88 26.27 11.05
CA HIS A 584 -3.11 25.74 12.18
C HIS A 584 -3.85 24.69 13.01
N ASN A 585 -5.13 24.43 12.71
CA ASN A 585 -5.92 23.44 13.42
C ASN A 585 -5.46 22.03 13.08
N VAL A 586 -5.55 21.15 14.08
CA VAL A 586 -5.17 19.74 13.97
C VAL A 586 -6.39 18.90 14.30
N SER A 587 -6.72 17.97 13.40
CA SER A 587 -7.83 17.04 13.58
C SER A 587 -7.28 15.64 13.87
N ILE A 588 -7.94 14.91 14.77
CA ILE A 588 -7.67 13.50 15.05
C ILE A 588 -8.90 12.69 14.67
N TYR A 589 -8.75 11.77 13.71
CA TYR A 589 -9.76 10.78 13.39
C TYR A 589 -9.62 9.56 14.29
N THR A 590 -10.73 9.15 14.90
CA THR A 590 -10.88 7.88 15.58
C THR A 590 -11.66 6.94 14.66
N PRO A 591 -11.01 5.96 14.00
CA PRO A 591 -11.69 5.04 13.09
C PRO A 591 -12.70 4.13 13.82
N PRO A 592 -13.72 3.59 13.11
CA PRO A 592 -14.73 2.69 13.68
C PRO A 592 -14.15 1.55 14.51
N TYR A 593 -13.02 0.98 14.10
CA TYR A 593 -12.40 -0.14 14.82
C TYR A 593 -12.00 0.20 16.26
N LEU A 594 -11.75 1.47 16.60
CA LEU A 594 -11.42 1.86 17.98
C LEU A 594 -12.66 2.02 18.87
N LEU A 595 -13.86 1.89 18.30
CA LEU A 595 -15.14 2.02 19.00
C LEU A 595 -15.83 0.66 19.20
N LYS A 596 -15.15 -0.43 18.83
CA LYS A 596 -15.63 -1.81 18.86
C LYS A 596 -15.31 -2.55 20.16
N GLY A 597 -15.01 -1.83 21.24
CA GLY A 597 -14.74 -2.38 22.56
C GLY A 597 -13.27 -2.35 22.94
N THR A 598 -12.85 -3.32 23.75
CA THR A 598 -11.47 -3.36 24.28
C THR A 598 -10.49 -3.86 23.22
N ARG A 599 -9.30 -3.25 23.19
CA ARG A 599 -8.25 -3.56 22.21
C ARG A 599 -7.37 -4.71 22.67
N PRO A 600 -6.82 -5.53 21.75
CA PRO A 600 -5.72 -6.43 22.09
C PRO A 600 -4.50 -5.65 22.60
N THR A 601 -3.74 -6.26 23.51
CA THR A 601 -2.52 -5.68 24.06
C THR A 601 -1.36 -6.63 23.80
N ILE A 602 -0.36 -6.17 23.04
CA ILE A 602 0.94 -6.84 22.93
C ILE A 602 1.67 -6.64 24.26
N THR A 603 1.66 -7.67 25.09
CA THR A 603 2.21 -7.65 26.45
C THR A 603 3.72 -7.91 26.48
N SER A 604 4.24 -8.62 25.47
CA SER A 604 5.67 -8.89 25.32
C SER A 604 6.06 -8.96 23.85
N VAL A 605 7.25 -8.45 23.57
CA VAL A 605 8.02 -8.65 22.34
C VAL A 605 9.40 -9.11 22.81
N ILE A 606 9.84 -10.31 22.42
CA ILE A 606 11.08 -10.90 22.97
C ILE A 606 12.31 -10.05 22.65
N ASP A 607 12.40 -9.64 21.38
CA ASP A 607 13.42 -8.74 20.87
C ASP A 607 12.73 -7.76 19.93
N ASN A 608 13.09 -6.48 19.97
CA ASN A 608 12.60 -5.48 19.05
C ASN A 608 13.51 -5.31 17.82
N GLU A 609 14.63 -6.01 17.76
CA GLU A 609 15.56 -6.06 16.64
C GLU A 609 15.35 -7.35 15.83
N TRP A 610 14.69 -7.22 14.68
CA TRP A 610 14.18 -8.35 13.90
C TRP A 610 15.03 -8.61 12.66
N VAL A 611 15.14 -9.89 12.31
CA VAL A 611 15.92 -10.38 11.17
C VAL A 611 14.96 -10.89 10.08
N TYR A 612 15.29 -10.60 8.82
CA TYR A 612 14.55 -11.09 7.67
C TYR A 612 14.54 -12.62 7.58
N GLY A 613 13.39 -13.19 7.20
CA GLY A 613 13.20 -14.63 7.06
C GLY A 613 13.13 -15.42 8.37
N ASP A 614 13.22 -14.74 9.52
CA ASP A 614 13.11 -15.35 10.84
C ASP A 614 11.67 -15.30 11.37
N THR A 615 11.40 -16.06 12.42
CA THR A 615 10.13 -16.08 13.15
C THR A 615 10.29 -15.33 14.47
N GLN A 616 9.47 -14.30 14.68
CA GLN A 616 9.49 -13.46 15.85
C GLN A 616 8.30 -13.77 16.75
N ARG A 617 8.53 -13.97 18.04
CA ARG A 617 7.46 -14.30 18.98
C ARG A 617 7.03 -13.09 19.80
N ILE A 618 5.72 -12.86 19.84
CA ILE A 618 5.07 -11.91 20.73
C ILE A 618 4.11 -12.62 21.68
N THR A 619 3.73 -11.93 22.77
CA THR A 619 2.64 -12.38 23.64
C THR A 619 1.51 -11.37 23.62
N VAL A 620 0.28 -11.82 23.41
CA VAL A 620 -0.92 -10.99 23.37
C VAL A 620 -1.88 -11.41 24.49
N ASP A 621 -2.58 -10.44 25.08
CA ASP A 621 -3.52 -10.69 26.19
C ASP A 621 -4.80 -11.44 25.77
N ARG A 622 -5.02 -11.60 24.46
CA ARG A 622 -6.22 -12.21 23.87
C ARG A 622 -5.95 -12.74 22.46
N PRO A 623 -6.86 -13.56 21.88
CA PRO A 623 -6.74 -14.05 20.52
C PRO A 623 -6.69 -12.93 19.48
N ILE A 624 -5.84 -13.09 18.47
CA ILE A 624 -5.72 -12.24 17.29
C ILE A 624 -5.79 -13.07 16.01
N VAL A 625 -6.13 -12.43 14.89
CA VAL A 625 -6.23 -13.08 13.58
C VAL A 625 -5.28 -12.50 12.55
N LYS A 626 -4.73 -11.30 12.81
CA LYS A 626 -3.71 -10.66 11.98
C LYS A 626 -2.67 -9.97 12.86
N ALA A 627 -1.48 -9.83 12.29
CA ALA A 627 -0.46 -8.94 12.79
C ALA A 627 0.29 -8.36 11.59
N GLU A 628 0.73 -7.12 11.71
CA GLU A 628 1.28 -6.38 10.58
C GLU A 628 2.35 -5.40 11.03
N LEU A 629 3.30 -5.14 10.12
CA LEU A 629 4.24 -4.04 10.22
C LEU A 629 3.78 -2.90 9.32
N ILE A 630 3.48 -1.74 9.90
CA ILE A 630 3.21 -0.52 9.13
C ILE A 630 4.42 0.41 9.24
N ARG A 631 5.01 0.76 8.08
CA ARG A 631 6.10 1.73 8.06
C ARG A 631 5.56 3.11 8.45
N PRO A 632 6.19 3.82 9.39
CA PRO A 632 5.75 5.14 9.80
C PRO A 632 5.77 6.13 8.63
N ALA A 633 4.73 6.97 8.57
CA ALA A 633 4.55 7.91 7.47
C ALA A 633 5.67 8.97 7.42
N ALA A 634 6.01 9.37 6.20
CA ALA A 634 6.85 10.52 5.90
C ALA A 634 6.22 11.24 4.69
N VAL A 635 5.17 12.02 4.97
CA VAL A 635 4.21 12.49 3.96
C VAL A 635 4.32 13.99 3.72
N THR A 636 4.19 14.38 2.45
CA THR A 636 4.01 15.78 2.03
C THR A 636 3.32 15.83 0.67
N HIS A 637 2.51 16.86 0.38
CA HIS A 637 1.90 17.10 -0.94
C HIS A 637 1.24 15.85 -1.55
N SER A 638 0.39 15.15 -0.79
CA SER A 638 -0.28 13.90 -1.22
C SER A 638 0.66 12.73 -1.57
N SER A 639 1.95 12.84 -1.20
CA SER A 639 2.98 11.88 -1.55
C SER A 639 3.62 11.27 -0.30
N ASP A 640 3.53 9.95 -0.21
CA ASP A 640 4.38 9.11 0.64
C ASP A 640 4.65 7.81 -0.14
N PRO A 641 5.73 7.75 -0.92
CA PRO A 641 6.05 6.55 -1.71
C PRO A 641 6.63 5.41 -0.85
N ASN A 642 6.88 5.65 0.44
CA ASN A 642 7.53 4.68 1.33
C ASN A 642 6.55 3.99 2.29
N GLN A 643 5.36 4.57 2.52
CA GLN A 643 4.32 3.94 3.33
C GLN A 643 4.03 2.52 2.82
N ARG A 644 3.96 1.58 3.75
CA ARG A 644 3.68 0.18 3.44
C ARG A 644 3.12 -0.53 4.65
N PHE A 645 2.25 -1.48 4.37
CA PHE A 645 1.66 -2.42 5.31
C PHE A 645 2.19 -3.79 4.93
N VAL A 646 2.95 -4.43 5.81
CA VAL A 646 3.54 -5.74 5.56
C VAL A 646 2.87 -6.72 6.50
N ASP A 647 2.08 -7.63 5.93
CA ASP A 647 1.41 -8.68 6.71
C ASP A 647 2.44 -9.65 7.32
N LEU A 648 2.18 -10.16 8.52
CA LEU A 648 3.01 -11.16 9.19
C LEU A 648 2.21 -12.45 9.34
N PRO A 649 2.46 -13.47 8.50
CA PRO A 649 1.84 -14.78 8.67
C PRO A 649 2.10 -15.30 10.08
N LEU A 650 1.03 -15.69 10.77
CA LEU A 650 1.10 -16.01 12.19
C LEU A 650 0.76 -17.47 12.50
N SER A 651 1.36 -18.00 13.57
CA SER A 651 0.91 -19.22 14.25
C SER A 651 0.72 -18.96 15.74
N VAL A 652 -0.36 -19.50 16.30
CA VAL A 652 -0.79 -19.20 17.67
C VAL A 652 -0.62 -20.42 18.57
N ASP A 653 0.04 -20.24 19.72
CA ASP A 653 0.10 -21.19 20.82
C ASP A 653 -0.34 -20.50 22.13
N GLY A 654 -1.62 -20.63 22.46
CA GLY A 654 -2.25 -19.91 23.56
C GLY A 654 -2.17 -18.39 23.36
N ASN A 655 -1.44 -17.71 24.24
CA ASN A 655 -1.21 -16.26 24.16
C ASN A 655 0.09 -15.90 23.41
N ASN A 656 0.91 -16.89 23.06
CA ASN A 656 2.11 -16.67 22.27
C ASN A 656 1.76 -16.73 20.79
N VAL A 657 2.22 -15.73 20.05
CA VAL A 657 2.00 -15.64 18.61
C VAL A 657 3.35 -15.51 17.94
N ASP A 658 3.63 -16.46 17.05
CA ASP A 658 4.78 -16.45 16.17
C ASP A 658 4.43 -15.72 14.89
N LEU A 659 5.32 -14.82 14.47
CA LEU A 659 5.15 -13.93 13.35
C LEU A 659 6.30 -14.14 12.37
N ASN A 660 5.98 -14.54 11.14
CA ASN A 660 7.00 -14.76 10.12
C ASN A 660 7.38 -13.45 9.44
N VAL A 661 8.64 -13.05 9.59
CA VAL A 661 9.19 -11.88 8.90
C VAL A 661 9.55 -12.28 7.47
N THR A 662 9.16 -11.45 6.49
CA THR A 662 9.55 -11.64 5.09
C THR A 662 11.06 -11.84 4.95
N SER A 663 11.51 -12.68 4.03
CA SER A 663 12.93 -12.79 3.66
C SER A 663 13.36 -11.74 2.63
N ASN A 664 12.40 -11.03 2.04
CA ASN A 664 12.63 -10.04 0.99
C ASN A 664 12.65 -8.62 1.59
N PRO A 665 13.82 -7.94 1.59
CA PRO A 665 13.92 -6.60 2.13
C PRO A 665 13.34 -5.52 1.21
N ASP A 666 13.13 -5.77 -0.09
CA ASP A 666 12.45 -4.80 -0.96
C ASP A 666 10.94 -4.73 -0.65
N MET A 667 10.38 -5.83 -0.14
CA MET A 667 9.01 -5.86 0.41
C MET A 667 8.89 -4.99 1.67
N ALA A 668 9.88 -5.06 2.55
CA ALA A 668 9.93 -4.35 3.82
C ALA A 668 11.33 -3.79 4.08
N PRO A 669 11.72 -2.64 3.51
CA PRO A 669 13.02 -2.02 3.67
C PRO A 669 13.43 -1.88 5.12
N PRO A 670 14.73 -1.91 5.41
CA PRO A 670 15.20 -1.88 6.78
C PRO A 670 14.70 -0.64 7.52
N GLY A 671 14.55 -0.79 8.83
CA GLY A 671 14.22 0.29 9.74
C GLY A 671 13.02 0.05 10.63
N TRP A 672 12.50 1.12 11.22
CA TRP A 672 11.48 1.04 12.27
C TRP A 672 10.08 0.91 11.70
N TYR A 673 9.30 0.01 12.30
CA TYR A 673 7.90 -0.26 11.96
C TYR A 673 7.03 -0.23 13.22
N MET A 674 5.77 0.16 13.01
CA MET A 674 4.71 -0.03 13.98
C MET A 674 4.15 -1.45 13.82
N LEU A 675 4.39 -2.31 14.80
CA LEU A 675 3.79 -3.63 14.92
C LEU A 675 2.40 -3.51 15.56
N PHE A 676 1.37 -3.88 14.81
CA PHE A 676 0.01 -3.99 15.29
C PHE A 676 -0.42 -5.45 15.36
N ALA A 677 -1.27 -5.75 16.33
CA ALA A 677 -1.95 -7.03 16.48
C ALA A 677 -3.46 -6.77 16.40
N VAL A 678 -4.18 -7.50 15.55
CA VAL A 678 -5.58 -7.21 15.23
C VAL A 678 -6.45 -8.42 15.55
N ASP A 679 -7.49 -8.18 16.34
CA ASP A 679 -8.44 -9.21 16.69
C ASP A 679 -9.41 -9.53 15.55
N ALA A 680 -10.24 -10.55 15.76
CA ALA A 680 -11.17 -11.02 14.76
C ALA A 680 -12.26 -9.97 14.38
N ASN A 681 -12.51 -8.99 15.25
CA ASN A 681 -13.42 -7.87 14.99
C ASN A 681 -12.77 -6.71 14.21
N GLY A 682 -11.49 -6.85 13.87
CA GLY A 682 -10.69 -5.81 13.23
C GLY A 682 -10.20 -4.74 14.22
N VAL A 683 -10.20 -5.01 15.52
CA VAL A 683 -9.74 -4.04 16.54
C VAL A 683 -8.23 -4.18 16.71
N PRO A 684 -7.43 -3.13 16.42
CA PRO A 684 -5.99 -3.18 16.54
C PRO A 684 -5.51 -2.84 17.95
N SER A 685 -4.35 -3.39 18.32
CA SER A 685 -3.60 -2.98 19.51
C SER A 685 -3.08 -1.56 19.39
N VAL A 686 -2.59 -0.97 20.49
CA VAL A 686 -1.58 0.10 20.35
C VAL A 686 -0.31 -0.55 19.80
N ALA A 687 0.37 0.12 18.87
CA ALA A 687 1.54 -0.43 18.24
C ALA A 687 2.70 -0.63 19.23
N LYS A 688 3.52 -1.64 18.94
CA LYS A 688 4.89 -1.74 19.46
C LYS A 688 5.87 -1.36 18.35
N TRP A 689 6.95 -0.67 18.69
CA TRP A 689 8.00 -0.38 17.73
C TRP A 689 8.95 -1.57 17.62
N VAL A 690 9.17 -2.02 16.39
CA VAL A 690 10.16 -3.04 16.04
C VAL A 690 11.04 -2.52 14.92
N HIS A 691 12.27 -2.99 14.85
CA HIS A 691 13.30 -2.53 13.94
C HIS A 691 13.75 -3.71 13.09
N LEU A 692 13.52 -3.63 11.77
CA LEU A 692 14.06 -4.59 10.80
C LEU A 692 15.52 -4.22 10.50
N GLN A 693 16.45 -5.10 10.81
CA GLN A 693 17.88 -4.83 10.71
C GLN A 693 18.37 -4.65 9.27
N GLY A 694 19.37 -3.76 9.10
CA GLY A 694 20.00 -3.46 7.80
C GLY A 694 21.15 -4.42 7.38
N PRO A 695 21.96 -4.04 6.37
CA PRO A 695 22.81 -4.92 5.54
C PRO A 695 23.86 -5.82 6.22
N ALA A 696 24.11 -5.73 7.53
CA ALA A 696 24.91 -6.74 8.24
C ALA A 696 24.24 -8.14 8.22
N ALA A 697 22.90 -8.19 8.11
CA ALA A 697 22.13 -9.42 7.90
C ALA A 697 22.16 -9.94 6.44
N LEU A 698 22.63 -9.12 5.49
CA LEU A 698 22.75 -9.45 4.05
C LEU A 698 24.16 -9.91 3.65
N ALA A 699 25.04 -10.18 4.64
CA ALA A 699 26.44 -10.50 4.43
C ALA A 699 26.69 -11.92 3.90
N THR A 700 26.18 -12.28 2.73
CA THR A 700 26.66 -13.39 1.90
C THR A 700 26.20 -13.22 0.45
N ASP A 701 26.96 -12.53 -0.42
CA ASP A 701 26.99 -12.71 -1.90
C ASP A 701 25.64 -12.95 -2.64
N THR A 702 24.51 -12.54 -2.07
CA THR A 702 23.18 -12.88 -2.57
C THR A 702 22.84 -11.85 -3.62
N ALA A 703 22.68 -12.34 -4.85
CA ALA A 703 22.01 -11.62 -5.92
C ALA A 703 20.76 -10.91 -5.37
N SER A 704 20.44 -9.73 -5.92
CA SER A 704 19.20 -8.99 -5.61
C SER A 704 18.03 -9.96 -5.43
N ALA A 705 17.30 -9.82 -4.32
CA ALA A 705 16.31 -10.79 -3.87
C ALA A 705 15.27 -11.03 -4.98
N HIS A 706 15.49 -12.12 -5.73
CA HIS A 706 14.64 -12.64 -6.79
C HIS A 706 13.93 -11.59 -7.66
N VAL A 707 14.61 -11.18 -8.74
CA VAL A 707 13.93 -10.88 -10.00
C VAL A 707 13.11 -12.13 -10.36
N HIS A 708 11.80 -12.08 -10.16
CA HIS A 708 10.92 -13.16 -10.61
C HIS A 708 11.15 -13.36 -12.12
N SER A 709 11.04 -14.59 -12.64
CA SER A 709 11.32 -14.86 -14.06
C SER A 709 10.47 -14.02 -15.03
N PHE A 710 9.33 -13.47 -14.59
CA PHE A 710 8.50 -12.57 -15.39
C PHE A 710 9.09 -11.15 -15.52
N ALA A 711 9.94 -10.71 -14.59
CA ALA A 711 10.49 -9.36 -14.57
C ALA A 711 11.52 -9.12 -15.69
N ASP A 712 12.16 -10.18 -16.19
CA ASP A 712 13.04 -10.16 -17.37
C ASP A 712 12.27 -10.07 -18.71
N SER A 713 10.95 -10.27 -18.70
CA SER A 713 10.09 -10.37 -19.88
C SER A 713 9.05 -9.27 -20.01
N LEU A 714 9.19 -8.15 -19.30
CA LEU A 714 8.25 -7.02 -19.39
C LEU A 714 8.09 -6.55 -20.84
N GLU A 715 6.87 -6.63 -21.36
CA GLU A 715 6.50 -6.07 -22.66
C GLU A 715 6.10 -4.59 -22.50
N GLY A 716 6.70 -3.71 -23.29
CA GLY A 716 6.40 -2.28 -23.24
C GLY A 716 7.39 -1.46 -24.06
N THR A 717 7.12 -0.15 -24.17
CA THR A 717 8.11 0.76 -24.78
C THR A 717 9.24 0.97 -23.77
N VAL A 718 10.36 0.28 -24.01
CA VAL A 718 11.57 0.41 -23.19
C VAL A 718 12.44 1.53 -23.73
N THR A 719 12.70 2.53 -22.90
CA THR A 719 13.65 3.61 -23.19
C THR A 719 14.92 3.37 -22.39
N LYS A 720 16.06 3.24 -23.09
CA LYS A 720 17.39 3.22 -22.45
C LYS A 720 17.83 4.65 -22.10
N GLY A 721 18.78 4.78 -21.18
CA GLY A 721 19.38 6.07 -20.81
C GLY A 721 19.61 6.98 -22.01
N GLY A 722 18.99 8.16 -21.96
CA GLY A 722 19.03 9.13 -23.06
C GLY A 722 20.41 9.75 -23.24
N LYS A 723 20.59 10.56 -24.30
CA LYS A 723 21.79 11.43 -24.39
C LYS A 723 21.88 12.26 -23.12
N LYS A 724 23.07 12.33 -22.51
CA LYS A 724 23.32 13.15 -21.31
C LYS A 724 22.71 14.54 -21.49
N ARG A 725 21.83 14.92 -20.57
CA ARG A 725 21.22 16.24 -20.48
C ARG A 725 21.74 16.93 -19.24
N THR A 726 21.88 18.25 -19.29
CA THR A 726 22.23 19.05 -18.11
C THR A 726 21.01 19.35 -17.25
N SER A 727 19.85 19.57 -17.87
CA SER A 727 18.59 19.83 -17.20
C SER A 727 17.39 19.73 -18.16
N GLN A 728 16.19 19.91 -17.61
CA GLN A 728 14.94 20.08 -18.34
C GLN A 728 14.46 21.53 -18.20
N LYS A 729 14.19 22.22 -19.32
CA LYS A 729 13.53 23.53 -19.24
C LYS A 729 12.10 23.32 -18.74
N VAL A 730 11.70 24.11 -17.76
CA VAL A 730 10.37 24.13 -17.17
C VAL A 730 9.83 25.56 -17.18
N SER A 731 8.52 25.72 -17.06
CA SER A 731 7.91 27.06 -16.96
C SER A 731 8.30 27.73 -15.64
N THR A 732 8.33 29.04 -15.59
CA THR A 732 8.47 29.80 -14.33
C THR A 732 7.14 29.93 -13.58
N THR A 733 6.01 29.54 -14.20
CA THR A 733 4.65 29.56 -13.62
C THR A 733 4.28 28.27 -12.87
N ILE A 734 5.26 27.45 -12.50
CA ILE A 734 5.05 26.20 -11.76
C ILE A 734 4.23 26.49 -10.50
N SER A 735 3.18 25.69 -10.28
CA SER A 735 2.09 25.84 -9.28
C SER A 735 0.75 26.39 -9.82
N GLY A 736 0.62 26.74 -11.10
CA GLY A 736 -0.67 27.19 -11.69
C GLY A 736 -1.16 28.53 -11.12
N CYS A 737 -0.26 29.23 -10.43
CA CYS A 737 -0.52 30.51 -9.78
C CYS A 737 0.07 31.64 -10.61
N ASP A 738 -0.72 32.67 -10.83
CA ASP A 738 -0.28 33.94 -11.38
C ASP A 738 0.38 34.77 -10.27
N ARG A 739 1.67 35.07 -10.44
CA ARG A 739 2.48 35.81 -9.47
C ARG A 739 2.48 37.32 -9.70
N HIS A 740 1.76 37.80 -10.71
CA HIS A 740 1.55 39.24 -10.92
C HIS A 740 0.60 39.84 -9.89
N TYR A 741 -0.09 39.03 -9.08
CA TYR A 741 -1.08 39.51 -8.12
C TYR A 741 -0.83 38.97 -6.71
N GLY A 742 -0.86 39.87 -5.72
CA GLY A 742 -0.72 39.52 -4.31
C GLY A 742 0.73 39.23 -3.91
N THR A 743 0.89 38.62 -2.73
CA THR A 743 2.19 38.09 -2.26
C THR A 743 2.38 36.64 -2.73
N ILE A 744 3.56 36.05 -2.56
CA ILE A 744 3.86 34.70 -3.05
C ILE A 744 2.94 33.59 -2.53
N ASN A 745 2.45 33.79 -1.32
CA ASN A 745 1.58 32.89 -0.59
C ASN A 745 0.14 32.98 -1.10
N VAL A 746 -0.19 34.05 -1.83
CA VAL A 746 -1.43 34.17 -2.61
C VAL A 746 -1.23 33.50 -3.97
N CYS A 747 -2.11 32.58 -4.31
CA CYS A 747 -2.13 31.86 -5.58
C CYS A 747 -3.37 32.25 -6.36
N VAL A 748 -3.31 33.37 -7.10
CA VAL A 748 -4.38 33.68 -8.04
C VAL A 748 -4.30 32.69 -9.20
N PRO A 749 -5.34 31.92 -9.52
CA PRO A 749 -5.24 30.92 -10.58
C PRO A 749 -5.03 31.59 -11.93
N THR A 750 -4.10 31.06 -12.75
CA THR A 750 -3.86 31.54 -14.13
C THR A 750 -5.08 31.30 -15.02
N VAL A 751 -5.88 30.29 -14.70
CA VAL A 751 -7.13 29.94 -15.37
C VAL A 751 -8.25 29.83 -14.32
N PHE A 752 -9.32 30.59 -14.53
CA PHE A 752 -10.50 30.56 -13.67
C PHE A 752 -11.46 29.44 -14.10
N PRO A 753 -12.28 28.89 -13.18
CA PRO A 753 -13.27 27.86 -13.49
C PRO A 753 -14.25 28.25 -14.61
N ASP A 754 -14.81 27.27 -15.32
CA ASP A 754 -15.59 27.43 -16.56
C ASP A 754 -16.91 28.25 -16.43
N GLY A 755 -17.30 28.67 -15.22
CA GLY A 755 -18.40 29.62 -14.98
C GLY A 755 -17.99 31.09 -14.89
N VAL A 756 -16.70 31.39 -14.71
CA VAL A 756 -16.21 32.75 -14.51
C VAL A 756 -15.88 33.39 -15.86
N LYS A 757 -16.73 34.33 -16.31
CA LYS A 757 -16.49 35.06 -17.56
C LYS A 757 -15.14 35.77 -17.51
N LYS A 758 -14.41 35.77 -18.63
CA LYS A 758 -13.12 36.47 -18.82
C LYS A 758 -13.30 38.01 -18.88
N THR A 759 -13.92 38.58 -17.85
CA THR A 759 -14.09 40.02 -17.65
C THR A 759 -13.57 40.38 -16.26
N THR A 760 -13.03 41.59 -16.09
CA THR A 760 -12.52 42.11 -14.81
C THR A 760 -13.57 41.95 -13.71
N ALA A 761 -14.81 42.38 -13.95
CA ALA A 761 -15.89 42.30 -12.96
C ALA A 761 -16.20 40.87 -12.51
N SER A 762 -16.28 39.90 -13.43
CA SER A 762 -16.56 38.51 -13.08
C SER A 762 -15.40 37.85 -12.32
N ARG A 763 -14.16 38.07 -12.74
CA ARG A 763 -12.97 37.54 -12.05
C ARG A 763 -12.80 38.14 -10.66
N CYS A 764 -12.96 39.45 -10.53
CA CYS A 764 -12.91 40.14 -9.24
C CYS A 764 -14.05 39.73 -8.30
N ALA A 765 -15.24 39.46 -8.82
CA ALA A 765 -16.32 38.90 -8.02
C ALA A 765 -15.96 37.50 -7.48
N TRP A 766 -15.38 36.63 -8.32
CA TRP A 766 -14.92 35.31 -7.90
C TRP A 766 -13.82 35.39 -6.84
N LEU A 767 -12.81 36.23 -7.05
CA LEU A 767 -11.72 36.43 -6.09
C LEU A 767 -12.23 36.92 -4.73
N LYS A 768 -13.22 37.82 -4.75
CA LYS A 768 -13.88 38.31 -3.54
C LYS A 768 -14.65 37.22 -2.80
N THR A 769 -15.38 36.36 -3.51
CA THR A 769 -16.12 35.24 -2.91
C THR A 769 -15.19 34.17 -2.33
N ASN A 770 -13.94 34.09 -2.78
CA ASN A 770 -12.93 33.17 -2.29
C ASN A 770 -11.88 33.86 -1.38
N ASP A 771 -12.25 35.00 -0.79
CA ASP A 771 -11.47 35.70 0.25
C ASP A 771 -10.03 36.10 -0.12
N TYR A 772 -9.73 36.32 -1.41
CA TYR A 772 -8.40 36.77 -1.85
C TYR A 772 -8.05 38.20 -1.41
N GLY A 773 -9.01 38.94 -0.85
CA GLY A 773 -8.81 40.30 -0.36
C GLY A 773 -8.40 41.28 -1.46
N ARG A 774 -7.63 42.31 -1.08
CA ARG A 774 -7.10 43.30 -2.03
C ARG A 774 -5.74 42.84 -2.52
N LEU A 775 -5.57 42.78 -3.84
CA LEU A 775 -4.36 42.25 -4.47
C LEU A 775 -3.51 43.39 -5.02
N LYS A 776 -2.24 43.42 -4.64
CA LYS A 776 -1.23 44.29 -5.26
C LYS A 776 -0.83 43.71 -6.61
N VAL A 777 -0.68 44.54 -7.63
CA VAL A 777 -0.08 44.13 -8.91
C VAL A 777 1.44 44.25 -8.82
N ASN A 778 2.15 43.15 -9.10
CA ASN A 778 3.60 43.06 -9.08
C ASN A 778 4.15 43.33 -10.47
N GLY A 779 4.84 44.47 -10.63
CA GLY A 779 5.37 44.90 -11.92
C GLY A 779 4.35 45.74 -12.69
N LYS A 780 4.47 45.75 -14.03
CA LYS A 780 3.58 46.51 -14.93
C LYS A 780 2.63 45.64 -15.74
N ASP A 781 2.81 44.32 -15.68
CA ASP A 781 2.05 43.37 -16.47
C ASP A 781 0.79 42.95 -15.69
N ASP A 782 -0.38 43.05 -16.34
CA ASP A 782 -1.69 42.67 -15.82
C ASP A 782 -2.32 41.57 -16.71
N PRO A 783 -1.75 40.35 -16.72
CA PRO A 783 -2.16 39.28 -17.66
C PRO A 783 -3.61 38.81 -17.48
N LEU A 784 -4.16 38.93 -16.29
CA LEU A 784 -5.55 38.58 -15.97
C LEU A 784 -6.52 39.77 -16.11
N GLY A 785 -6.05 40.96 -16.45
CA GLY A 785 -6.90 42.15 -16.66
C GLY A 785 -7.65 42.57 -15.40
N LEU A 786 -7.02 42.44 -14.22
CA LEU A 786 -7.63 42.74 -12.92
C LEU A 786 -7.40 44.19 -12.47
N ASP A 787 -6.46 44.91 -13.10
CA ASP A 787 -6.12 46.32 -12.86
C ASP A 787 -6.09 47.11 -14.19
N PRO A 788 -7.24 47.22 -14.90
CA PRO A 788 -7.32 47.95 -16.15
C PRO A 788 -7.07 49.46 -16.02
N ASP A 789 -7.12 50.04 -14.81
CA ASP A 789 -6.80 51.46 -14.61
C ASP A 789 -5.31 51.74 -14.30
N GLY A 790 -4.56 50.70 -13.93
CA GLY A 790 -3.11 50.72 -13.75
C GLY A 790 -2.66 51.41 -12.47
N ASP A 791 -3.51 51.48 -11.45
CA ASP A 791 -3.16 52.09 -10.16
C ASP A 791 -2.32 51.18 -9.24
N GLY A 792 -2.06 49.95 -9.68
CA GLY A 792 -1.25 48.94 -9.00
C GLY A 792 -2.03 48.10 -7.99
N LEU A 793 -3.36 48.23 -7.93
CA LEU A 793 -4.23 47.54 -6.99
C LEU A 793 -5.42 46.91 -7.74
N ALA A 794 -5.31 45.61 -8.01
CA ALA A 794 -6.33 44.85 -8.70
C ALA A 794 -7.68 44.86 -7.99
N CYS A 795 -8.74 44.82 -8.80
CA CYS A 795 -10.15 44.74 -8.37
C CYS A 795 -10.64 45.95 -7.55
N GLY A 796 -10.08 47.13 -7.78
CA GLY A 796 -10.52 48.40 -7.22
C GLY A 796 -11.86 48.89 -7.76
N ALA A 797 -12.45 49.87 -7.08
CA ALA A 797 -13.76 50.44 -7.48
C ALA A 797 -13.73 51.13 -8.86
N LYS A 798 -12.55 51.51 -9.35
CA LYS A 798 -12.36 52.09 -10.69
C LYS A 798 -12.19 51.02 -11.75
N ASP A 799 -11.53 49.91 -11.44
CA ASP A 799 -11.39 48.74 -12.33
C ASP A 799 -12.72 48.11 -12.73
N LEU A 800 -13.70 48.18 -11.82
CA LEU A 800 -15.04 47.65 -12.01
C LEU A 800 -15.97 48.60 -12.80
N LYS A 801 -15.53 49.83 -13.08
CA LYS A 801 -16.31 50.79 -13.88
C LYS A 801 -16.05 50.54 -15.36
N ARG A 802 -17.11 50.16 -16.08
CA ARG A 802 -17.12 50.01 -17.53
C ARG A 802 -16.54 51.29 -18.18
N ARG A 803 -15.44 51.14 -18.93
CA ARG A 803 -15.09 52.08 -20.01
C ARG A 803 -15.88 51.73 -21.26
#